data_AF-A0A820V2N7-F1
#
_entry.id   AF-A0A820V2N7-F1
#
_cell.length_a   1.000
_cell.length_b   1.000
_cell.length_c   1.000
_cell.angle_alpha   90.00
_cell.angle_beta   90.00
_cell.angle_gamma   90.00
#
_symmetry.space_group_name_H-M   'P 1'
#
loop_
_entity.id
_entity.type
_entity.pdbx_description
1 polymer ?
#
loop_
_entity_poly.entity_id
_entity_poly.type
_entity_poly.pdbx_seq_one_letter_code
_entity_poly.pdbx_strand_id
1 'polypeptide(L)'
;MQLLEKAIPGVSANSSSISPGGRSGIVFPTISRMNNMPVRPWTGVGAYPCLDGLMSITNTTLAFFNDTCNRSDIAIQVSQSNDDGQFPITTSSMFVYNISWKNLIFNGESNLAVVNPNMDCDGLKKNLIIDTDGSLFGQPASIFSRAESLWGSQQHGIGDFRIPKIALTNLTGHRINISEMYPHRGISRSNSCSLQSSWGMYMCNSSTDYRMLIIENMDSDTEKRRLSPVAIMSNSGYIDLINGPQDQSLCNGYSCRKRISTFMAIVQSGQTYQIYFSSTPPRHTRFRLLNADSTIKCVLAIHFDSLQQTDVYANTMYIPPTNRDLRAPVLVLLDQPNNVTLASSPGSNYFDRIYQMAYFAIDGSTMIDIKVSPLLILSFGFPPMDPATFYSTNLVANLATLFNIPPEKIRRVKIVSASNETRNRRQVSSVLLPVKLQIELRDEPRSTSTAVSGVRAEILSNIASTIINRYQTGELQVAWRNLNITNGTVPSLLVAQEPFDNIADNLSIINRLLLVRPPSDCRQQSPCTFQPILIAYDIQGNVIQKLGSNEQPWQVKASLVDRTSLSLPGGIANYSNGQTQFSLFSLPDIGTQQVQFTLLQPNGVNSSFLATVNLTIEPTSVDVTQAILSGQQVNNVYVVNVNEAFSISIMPIDNVTRLRVGQIRWGNWQWLANVSLYTLPKFNRQGSLIKNNSSRITVDSTAGTITIASLSINATGMYVLQFQLVSSNNEHTIVLPSNGILVKDRNVALIEINSESENISTLVSTMLSESNPIPELNIELVNIYGRSYKKSSSTSDSIKDSDSGANTGLNVGLVVGLVGGLVVGLLILIGVVFSYRAHQLKLARTHIGIAENDQDQLTTVDENDVSLSTPDRHASMPSVQNVESSQVMPICPTPNLVDSGVRDLNLHNFKNSNQLPQTSEIELISFD
;
A
#
# COMPACT_ATOMS: atom_id res chain seq x y z
N MET A 1 23.44 -34.34 12.79
CA MET A 1 24.51 -33.41 12.39
C MET A 1 24.16 -32.56 11.17
N GLN A 2 23.89 -33.12 9.97
CA GLN A 2 23.67 -32.33 8.73
C GLN A 2 22.57 -31.23 8.73
N LEU A 3 21.70 -31.16 9.75
CA LEU A 3 20.75 -30.06 9.91
C LEU A 3 21.35 -28.79 10.55
N LEU A 4 22.53 -28.87 11.20
CA LEU A 4 23.17 -27.71 11.85
C LEU A 4 24.00 -26.86 10.87
N GLU A 5 24.53 -27.43 9.79
CA GLU A 5 25.39 -26.69 8.83
C GLU A 5 24.63 -25.62 8.02
N LYS A 6 23.30 -25.66 7.98
CA LYS A 6 22.47 -24.62 7.35
C LYS A 6 22.15 -23.42 8.25
N ALA A 7 22.59 -23.43 9.51
CA ALA A 7 22.35 -22.37 10.49
C ALA A 7 23.62 -21.60 10.90
N ILE A 8 24.70 -21.68 10.11
CA ILE A 8 25.95 -20.94 10.37
C ILE A 8 25.68 -19.42 10.25
N PRO A 9 25.97 -18.61 11.28
CA PRO A 9 25.57 -17.20 11.32
C PRO A 9 26.45 -16.30 10.45
N GLY A 10 25.94 -15.92 9.28
CA GLY A 10 26.54 -14.91 8.40
C GLY A 10 26.34 -13.48 8.91
N VAL A 11 27.13 -13.07 9.91
CA VAL A 11 27.21 -11.65 10.34
C VAL A 11 27.70 -10.76 9.18
N SER A 12 28.65 -11.28 8.39
CA SER A 12 29.03 -10.75 7.09
C SER A 12 28.27 -11.45 5.96
N ALA A 13 27.45 -10.71 5.21
CA ALA A 13 27.29 -10.98 3.79
C ALA A 13 28.62 -10.70 3.07
N ASN A 14 28.85 -11.32 1.91
CA ASN A 14 30.09 -11.16 1.14
C ASN A 14 30.17 -9.77 0.49
N SER A 15 30.57 -8.75 1.26
CA SER A 15 31.07 -7.49 0.72
C SER A 15 32.39 -7.73 -0.03
N SER A 16 32.56 -7.14 -1.22
CA SER A 16 33.78 -7.28 -2.04
C SER A 16 35.03 -6.66 -1.40
N SER A 17 34.87 -5.93 -0.31
CA SER A 17 35.92 -5.25 0.45
C SER A 17 36.48 -6.05 1.64
N ILE A 18 35.86 -7.17 2.05
CA ILE A 18 36.36 -8.04 3.13
C ILE A 18 36.41 -9.50 2.66
N SER A 19 37.57 -10.13 2.82
CA SER A 19 37.75 -11.56 2.58
C SER A 19 36.88 -12.43 3.52
N PRO A 20 36.14 -13.43 3.00
CA PRO A 20 35.26 -14.25 3.83
C PRO A 20 35.95 -14.97 4.99
N GLY A 21 35.32 -14.93 6.17
CA GLY A 21 35.68 -15.76 7.32
C GLY A 21 36.56 -15.12 8.40
N GLY A 22 36.67 -13.79 8.44
CA GLY A 22 37.13 -13.06 9.64
C GLY A 22 36.11 -13.08 10.79
N ARG A 23 36.51 -12.59 11.96
CA ARG A 23 35.69 -12.54 13.18
C ARG A 23 35.13 -11.15 13.43
N SER A 24 33.89 -11.08 13.89
CA SER A 24 33.25 -9.84 14.37
C SER A 24 33.23 -9.83 15.91
N GLY A 25 33.62 -8.73 16.54
CA GLY A 25 33.57 -8.58 18.00
C GLY A 25 32.18 -8.21 18.50
N ILE A 26 31.71 -7.04 18.08
CA ILE A 26 30.40 -6.48 18.41
C ILE A 26 29.63 -6.24 17.11
N VAL A 27 28.35 -6.59 17.08
CA VAL A 27 27.45 -6.35 15.94
C VAL A 27 26.43 -5.29 16.32
N PHE A 28 26.09 -4.39 15.38
CA PHE A 28 25.09 -3.35 15.62
C PHE A 28 23.73 -3.92 16.09
N PRO A 29 23.08 -3.25 17.06
CA PRO A 29 21.84 -3.74 17.65
C PRO A 29 20.71 -3.76 16.62
N THR A 30 20.16 -4.95 16.40
CA THR A 30 18.94 -5.19 15.63
C THR A 30 17.86 -5.69 16.61
N ILE A 31 16.87 -4.84 16.88
CA ILE A 31 15.81 -5.11 17.87
C ILE A 31 14.48 -5.21 17.12
N SER A 32 13.85 -6.38 17.19
CA SER A 32 12.59 -6.73 16.50
C SER A 32 11.91 -7.91 17.22
N ARG A 33 10.79 -8.43 16.68
CA ARG A 33 10.17 -9.66 17.20
C ARG A 33 11.05 -10.90 16.92
N MET A 34 10.86 -11.95 17.72
CA MET A 34 11.55 -13.23 17.57
C MET A 34 11.41 -13.80 16.15
N ASN A 35 12.51 -14.32 15.60
CA ASN A 35 12.63 -14.78 14.21
C ASN A 35 12.54 -16.31 14.05
N ASN A 36 12.18 -17.06 15.09
CA ASN A 36 12.22 -18.53 15.14
C ASN A 36 13.62 -19.13 14.87
N MET A 37 14.69 -18.51 15.35
CA MET A 37 15.97 -19.19 15.60
C MET A 37 15.73 -20.49 16.40
N PRO A 38 16.39 -21.63 16.08
CA PRO A 38 17.46 -21.81 15.09
C PRO A 38 16.99 -22.13 13.66
N VAL A 39 15.68 -22.12 13.39
CA VAL A 39 15.12 -22.42 12.05
C VAL A 39 15.40 -21.28 11.04
N ARG A 40 15.55 -20.05 11.54
CA ARG A 40 16.13 -18.91 10.80
C ARG A 40 17.53 -18.57 11.33
N PRO A 41 18.40 -17.94 10.52
CA PRO A 41 19.67 -17.39 10.99
C PRO A 41 19.43 -16.37 12.11
N TRP A 42 20.29 -16.35 13.13
CA TRP A 42 20.18 -15.42 14.27
C TRP A 42 20.08 -13.94 13.83
N THR A 43 20.83 -13.54 12.81
CA THR A 43 20.81 -12.16 12.26
C THR A 43 19.62 -11.86 11.34
N GLY A 44 18.81 -12.85 10.99
CA GLY A 44 17.70 -12.68 10.05
C GLY A 44 16.51 -11.98 10.69
N VAL A 45 16.15 -10.80 10.19
CA VAL A 45 14.96 -10.06 10.62
C VAL A 45 13.72 -10.63 9.95
N GLY A 46 12.62 -10.79 10.71
CA GLY A 46 11.34 -11.34 10.21
C GLY A 46 10.11 -10.56 10.67
N ALA A 47 10.32 -9.31 11.05
CA ALA A 47 9.32 -8.35 11.52
C ALA A 47 9.92 -6.94 11.38
N TYR A 48 9.10 -5.89 11.42
CA TYR A 48 9.65 -4.53 11.43
C TYR A 48 10.56 -4.29 12.65
N PRO A 49 11.57 -3.40 12.55
CA PRO A 49 12.33 -2.93 13.70
C PRO A 49 11.42 -2.34 14.80
N CYS A 50 11.90 -2.38 16.04
CA CYS A 50 11.31 -1.59 17.12
C CYS A 50 11.37 -0.06 16.83
N LEU A 51 10.60 0.72 17.58
CA LEU A 51 10.57 2.18 17.43
C LEU A 51 11.65 2.87 18.28
N ASP A 52 12.06 2.23 19.38
CA ASP A 52 13.09 2.68 20.30
C ASP A 52 14.16 1.58 20.43
N GLY A 53 15.41 1.99 20.64
CA GLY A 53 16.52 1.07 20.84
C GLY A 53 17.83 1.79 21.14
N LEU A 54 18.64 1.15 21.98
CA LEU A 54 19.93 1.64 22.46
C LEU A 54 20.84 0.44 22.74
N MET A 55 22.11 0.54 22.35
CA MET A 55 23.18 -0.32 22.86
C MET A 55 24.23 0.54 23.55
N SER A 56 24.33 0.41 24.88
CA SER A 56 25.39 1.05 25.66
C SER A 56 26.50 0.05 25.94
N ILE A 57 27.75 0.41 25.61
CA ILE A 57 28.94 -0.42 25.83
C ILE A 57 29.86 0.36 26.79
N THR A 58 30.13 -0.21 27.96
CA THR A 58 30.92 0.46 29.00
C THR A 58 31.96 -0.49 29.58
N ASN A 59 33.09 0.06 30.07
CA ASN A 59 34.15 -0.69 30.76
C ASN A 59 34.61 -1.94 29.99
N THR A 60 34.84 -1.80 28.68
CA THR A 60 35.02 -2.92 27.75
C THR A 60 36.33 -2.82 26.98
N THR A 61 37.14 -3.88 27.06
CA THR A 61 38.36 -4.02 26.27
C THR A 61 38.07 -4.64 24.91
N LEU A 62 38.35 -3.89 23.85
CA LEU A 62 38.46 -4.41 22.49
C LEU A 62 39.94 -4.71 22.22
N ALA A 63 40.28 -5.96 21.89
CA ALA A 63 41.67 -6.34 21.65
C ALA A 63 41.87 -7.31 20.47
N PHE A 64 43.05 -7.22 19.84
CA PHE A 64 43.57 -8.14 18.82
C PHE A 64 42.84 -8.19 17.46
N PHE A 65 41.80 -7.39 17.21
CA PHE A 65 41.14 -7.27 15.91
C PHE A 65 42.08 -6.69 14.84
N ASN A 66 42.57 -7.57 13.95
CA ASN A 66 43.57 -7.29 12.92
C ASN A 66 43.36 -8.20 11.70
N ASP A 67 44.14 -7.97 10.64
CA ASP A 67 44.19 -8.89 9.51
C ASP A 67 45.07 -10.11 9.82
N THR A 68 44.52 -11.32 9.67
CA THR A 68 45.22 -12.60 9.87
C THR A 68 44.82 -13.59 8.77
N CYS A 69 45.80 -14.27 8.17
CA CYS A 69 45.56 -15.28 7.10
C CYS A 69 44.63 -14.77 5.97
N ASN A 70 44.88 -13.54 5.48
CA ASN A 70 44.08 -12.82 4.48
C ASN A 70 42.62 -12.54 4.87
N ARG A 71 42.25 -12.65 6.15
CA ARG A 71 40.92 -12.31 6.69
C ARG A 71 41.06 -11.11 7.63
N SER A 72 40.04 -10.25 7.68
CA SER A 72 40.00 -9.11 8.60
C SER A 72 39.09 -9.41 9.78
N ASP A 73 39.64 -9.48 10.99
CA ASP A 73 38.85 -9.48 12.21
C ASP A 73 38.45 -8.02 12.53
N ILE A 74 37.17 -7.76 12.79
CA ILE A 74 36.59 -6.42 12.96
C ILE A 74 36.01 -6.26 14.38
N ALA A 75 36.35 -5.17 15.07
CA ALA A 75 35.93 -4.96 16.46
C ALA A 75 34.44 -4.57 16.59
N ILE A 76 33.94 -3.63 15.78
CA ILE A 76 32.53 -3.23 15.73
C ILE A 76 32.03 -3.30 14.27
N GLN A 77 30.97 -4.04 14.01
CA GLN A 77 30.48 -4.29 12.66
C GLN A 77 28.97 -4.01 12.54
N VAL A 78 28.57 -3.25 11.52
CA VAL A 78 27.15 -3.11 11.12
C VAL A 78 26.65 -4.46 10.61
N SER A 79 25.45 -4.88 11.01
CA SER A 79 24.88 -6.16 10.56
C SER A 79 24.67 -6.14 9.05
N GLN A 80 25.44 -6.94 8.32
CA GLN A 80 25.42 -6.98 6.84
C GLN A 80 24.25 -7.80 6.28
N SER A 81 23.37 -8.31 7.15
CA SER A 81 22.15 -9.04 6.81
C SER A 81 20.88 -8.41 7.40
N ASN A 82 20.97 -7.19 7.94
CA ASN A 82 19.81 -6.35 8.27
C ASN A 82 19.81 -5.07 7.42
N ASP A 83 19.02 -5.12 6.35
CA ASP A 83 18.82 -4.02 5.42
C ASP A 83 17.83 -2.94 5.91
N ASP A 84 17.01 -3.21 6.95
CA ASP A 84 15.92 -2.32 7.37
C ASP A 84 16.42 -1.13 8.19
N GLY A 85 16.89 -1.39 9.42
CA GLY A 85 17.22 -0.36 10.40
C GLY A 85 17.91 -0.95 11.63
N GLN A 86 18.91 -0.23 12.14
CA GLN A 86 19.82 -0.66 13.21
C GLN A 86 19.99 0.50 14.20
N PHE A 87 20.02 0.23 15.50
CA PHE A 87 19.92 1.27 16.52
C PHE A 87 21.28 1.90 16.88
N PRO A 88 21.31 3.13 17.42
CA PRO A 88 22.55 3.77 17.82
C PRO A 88 23.30 3.01 18.94
N ILE A 89 24.63 2.99 18.80
CA ILE A 89 25.56 2.53 19.84
C ILE A 89 26.06 3.76 20.63
N THR A 90 26.20 3.63 21.94
CA THR A 90 26.84 4.63 22.82
C THR A 90 27.97 3.97 23.60
N THR A 91 29.15 4.61 23.66
CA THR A 91 30.34 4.06 24.32
C THR A 91 30.92 5.00 25.37
N SER A 92 31.49 4.42 26.42
CA SER A 92 32.34 5.08 27.41
C SER A 92 33.27 4.07 28.10
N SER A 93 34.37 4.52 28.70
CA SER A 93 35.34 3.66 29.41
C SER A 93 35.79 2.43 28.60
N MET A 94 35.98 2.60 27.29
CA MET A 94 36.51 1.60 26.38
C MET A 94 38.03 1.49 26.53
N PHE A 95 38.60 0.34 26.17
CA PHE A 95 40.05 0.16 26.06
C PHE A 95 40.39 -0.55 24.75
N VAL A 96 41.15 0.13 23.88
CA VAL A 96 41.54 -0.36 22.55
C VAL A 96 42.98 -0.86 22.60
N TYR A 97 43.20 -2.18 22.47
CA TYR A 97 44.52 -2.79 22.61
C TYR A 97 44.92 -3.63 21.40
N ASN A 98 46.01 -3.24 20.72
CA ASN A 98 46.56 -3.95 19.57
C ASN A 98 45.48 -4.25 18.49
N ILE A 99 44.82 -3.19 18.02
CA ILE A 99 43.82 -3.19 16.95
C ILE A 99 44.32 -2.26 15.84
N SER A 100 44.27 -2.72 14.58
CA SER A 100 44.54 -1.86 13.43
C SER A 100 43.36 -0.89 13.24
N TRP A 101 43.62 0.40 13.02
CA TRP A 101 42.56 1.43 12.94
C TRP A 101 41.45 1.09 11.93
N LYS A 102 41.82 0.52 10.78
CA LYS A 102 40.87 0.09 9.74
C LYS A 102 39.96 -1.08 10.17
N ASN A 103 40.40 -1.87 11.16
CA ASN A 103 39.68 -3.03 11.73
C ASN A 103 38.79 -2.63 12.93
N LEU A 104 38.81 -1.36 13.37
CA LEU A 104 38.00 -0.91 14.51
C LEU A 104 36.49 -0.92 14.18
N ILE A 105 36.09 -0.42 13.00
CA ILE A 105 34.69 -0.33 12.57
C ILE A 105 34.54 -0.79 11.11
N PHE A 106 33.43 -1.47 10.79
CA PHE A 106 33.00 -1.70 9.41
C PHE A 106 31.49 -1.50 9.22
N ASN A 107 31.10 -0.58 8.33
CA ASN A 107 29.71 -0.33 7.92
C ASN A 107 29.27 -1.18 6.72
N GLY A 108 30.18 -1.47 5.79
CA GLY A 108 29.84 -2.04 4.47
C GLY A 108 29.09 -1.06 3.55
N GLU A 109 28.56 -1.57 2.45
CA GLU A 109 27.77 -0.81 1.46
C GLU A 109 26.54 -1.63 1.01
N SER A 110 25.47 -0.93 0.62
CA SER A 110 24.19 -1.53 0.19
C SER A 110 24.36 -2.48 -1.01
N ASN A 111 23.69 -3.63 -0.96
CA ASN A 111 23.77 -4.67 -2.00
C ASN A 111 22.59 -4.55 -2.99
N LEU A 112 22.89 -4.56 -4.29
CA LEU A 112 21.89 -4.58 -5.38
C LEU A 112 20.83 -5.68 -5.21
N ALA A 113 21.20 -6.82 -4.63
CA ALA A 113 20.28 -7.93 -4.40
C ALA A 113 19.09 -7.61 -3.47
N VAL A 114 19.15 -6.50 -2.72
CA VAL A 114 18.13 -6.10 -1.73
C VAL A 114 17.55 -4.69 -1.99
N VAL A 115 17.76 -4.15 -3.21
CA VAL A 115 17.11 -2.91 -3.66
C VAL A 115 15.61 -3.18 -3.84
N ASN A 116 14.79 -2.74 -2.88
CA ASN A 116 13.42 -3.22 -2.76
C ASN A 116 12.40 -2.06 -2.71
N PRO A 117 11.49 -1.90 -3.69
CA PRO A 117 11.54 -2.40 -5.06
C PRO A 117 12.30 -1.44 -5.99
N ASN A 118 12.80 -0.31 -5.46
CA ASN A 118 13.25 0.85 -6.23
C ASN A 118 14.44 1.60 -5.60
N MET A 119 14.87 1.32 -4.37
CA MET A 119 15.94 2.05 -3.68
C MET A 119 16.63 1.14 -2.64
N ASP A 120 17.90 1.41 -2.35
CA ASP A 120 18.60 0.87 -1.17
C ASP A 120 17.76 1.01 0.11
N CYS A 121 17.83 0.03 1.00
CA CYS A 121 17.22 0.11 2.32
C CYS A 121 18.20 0.75 3.34
N ASP A 122 17.67 1.25 4.45
CA ASP A 122 18.38 2.20 5.33
C ASP A 122 19.39 1.55 6.30
N GLY A 123 19.34 0.23 6.50
CA GLY A 123 20.13 -0.50 7.50
C GLY A 123 21.66 -0.37 7.35
N LEU A 124 22.17 -0.16 6.14
CA LEU A 124 23.61 0.13 5.91
C LEU A 124 23.91 1.63 5.69
N LYS A 125 22.89 2.50 5.79
CA LYS A 125 22.98 3.94 5.48
C LYS A 125 22.65 4.87 6.65
N LYS A 126 22.13 4.37 7.77
CA LYS A 126 21.66 5.17 8.93
C LYS A 126 22.23 4.70 10.28
N ASN A 127 23.43 4.13 10.31
CA ASN A 127 24.10 3.70 11.54
C ASN A 127 24.77 4.87 12.27
N LEU A 128 24.79 4.83 13.60
CA LEU A 128 25.34 5.87 14.48
C LEU A 128 26.07 5.24 15.69
N ILE A 129 27.28 5.71 15.98
CA ILE A 129 28.02 5.46 17.23
C ILE A 129 28.32 6.80 17.89
N ILE A 130 28.17 6.88 19.21
CA ILE A 130 28.50 8.07 20.02
C ILE A 130 29.50 7.66 21.10
N ASP A 131 30.75 8.11 20.99
CA ASP A 131 31.76 7.98 22.06
C ASP A 131 31.70 9.23 22.94
N THR A 132 31.27 9.01 24.18
CA THR A 132 30.86 10.10 25.10
C THR A 132 32.02 10.66 25.92
N ASP A 133 33.07 9.87 26.17
CA ASP A 133 34.26 10.27 26.93
C ASP A 133 35.55 10.24 26.09
N GLY A 134 35.50 9.70 24.86
CA GLY A 134 36.66 9.64 23.97
C GLY A 134 37.54 8.42 24.17
N SER A 135 37.10 7.46 24.98
CA SER A 135 37.84 6.24 25.30
C SER A 135 37.98 5.27 24.12
N LEU A 136 37.11 5.37 23.11
CA LEU A 136 37.16 4.52 21.91
C LEU A 136 38.01 5.14 20.79
N PHE A 137 37.97 6.48 20.64
CA PHE A 137 38.61 7.18 19.51
C PHE A 137 39.71 8.18 19.91
N GLY A 138 40.07 8.27 21.18
CA GLY A 138 41.04 9.24 21.72
C GLY A 138 40.49 10.65 21.94
N GLN A 139 39.25 10.91 21.53
CA GLN A 139 38.49 12.14 21.77
C GLN A 139 36.97 11.84 21.65
N PRO A 140 36.09 12.51 22.42
CA PRO A 140 34.65 12.30 22.30
C PRO A 140 34.16 12.64 20.88
N ALA A 141 33.34 11.76 20.30
CA ALA A 141 33.07 11.77 18.86
C ALA A 141 31.72 11.11 18.49
N SER A 142 31.14 11.56 17.39
CA SER A 142 29.98 10.93 16.73
C SER A 142 30.40 10.36 15.37
N ILE A 143 30.11 9.08 15.14
CA ILE A 143 30.47 8.35 13.91
C ILE A 143 29.19 7.88 13.22
N PHE A 144 28.96 8.18 11.94
CA PHE A 144 27.77 7.76 11.20
C PHE A 144 28.03 7.33 9.75
N SER A 145 27.13 6.50 9.19
CA SER A 145 27.25 5.93 7.83
C SER A 145 27.44 6.98 6.74
N ARG A 146 28.20 6.62 5.68
CA ARG A 146 28.25 7.37 4.41
C ARG A 146 26.97 7.15 3.60
N ALA A 147 25.88 7.77 4.03
CA ALA A 147 24.55 7.63 3.42
C ALA A 147 24.52 7.95 1.91
N GLU A 148 25.35 8.89 1.46
CA GLU A 148 25.48 9.28 0.05
C GLU A 148 26.35 8.35 -0.81
N SER A 149 26.82 7.21 -0.28
CA SER A 149 27.52 6.26 -1.16
C SER A 149 26.57 5.74 -2.25
N LEU A 150 27.14 5.56 -3.45
CA LEU A 150 26.46 5.17 -4.69
C LEU A 150 25.49 6.22 -5.26
N TRP A 151 25.46 7.46 -4.73
CA TRP A 151 24.59 8.55 -5.22
C TRP A 151 24.75 8.82 -6.72
N GLY A 152 23.63 8.86 -7.43
CA GLY A 152 23.56 8.91 -8.89
C GLY A 152 23.36 7.54 -9.55
N SER A 153 23.49 6.43 -8.81
CA SER A 153 23.22 5.09 -9.35
C SER A 153 21.74 4.81 -9.54
N GLN A 154 21.34 4.64 -10.81
CA GLN A 154 19.98 4.27 -11.18
C GLN A 154 19.58 2.87 -10.66
N GLN A 155 20.54 1.96 -10.51
CA GLN A 155 20.31 0.58 -10.05
C GLN A 155 20.06 0.49 -8.55
N HIS A 156 20.82 1.25 -7.75
CA HIS A 156 20.58 1.43 -6.31
C HIS A 156 19.45 2.42 -6.01
N GLY A 157 18.97 3.13 -7.02
CA GLY A 157 17.86 4.06 -6.91
C GLY A 157 18.12 5.22 -5.95
N ILE A 158 19.36 5.68 -5.82
CA ILE A 158 19.79 6.79 -4.96
C ILE A 158 20.33 7.91 -5.86
N GLY A 159 19.82 9.14 -5.70
CA GLY A 159 20.25 10.26 -6.54
C GLY A 159 19.23 11.41 -6.62
N ASP A 160 19.62 12.50 -7.27
CA ASP A 160 18.79 13.71 -7.42
C ASP A 160 17.43 13.44 -8.12
N PHE A 161 17.37 12.40 -8.96
CA PHE A 161 16.15 11.91 -9.62
C PHE A 161 15.13 11.27 -8.64
N ARG A 162 15.45 11.20 -7.35
CA ARG A 162 14.63 10.63 -6.27
C ARG A 162 14.29 11.59 -5.16
N ILE A 163 14.75 12.84 -5.26
CA ILE A 163 14.27 13.94 -4.42
C ILE A 163 12.77 14.14 -4.75
N PRO A 164 11.88 14.25 -3.75
CA PRO A 164 10.45 14.49 -3.97
C PRO A 164 10.21 15.67 -4.90
N LYS A 165 9.35 15.48 -5.92
CA LYS A 165 9.13 16.48 -6.98
C LYS A 165 8.78 17.87 -6.45
N ILE A 166 8.01 17.92 -5.37
CA ILE A 166 7.56 19.15 -4.72
C ILE A 166 8.71 19.98 -4.12
N ALA A 167 9.78 19.33 -3.63
CA ALA A 167 11.00 20.00 -3.17
C ALA A 167 11.87 20.53 -4.32
N LEU A 168 11.59 20.13 -5.56
CA LEU A 168 12.29 20.59 -6.77
C LEU A 168 11.55 21.73 -7.48
N THR A 169 10.45 22.23 -6.92
CA THR A 169 9.60 23.28 -7.51
C THR A 169 9.37 24.43 -6.54
N ASN A 170 9.41 25.67 -7.05
CA ASN A 170 9.05 26.84 -6.27
C ASN A 170 7.56 27.17 -6.36
N LEU A 171 7.13 28.21 -5.63
CA LEU A 171 5.75 28.71 -5.56
C LEU A 171 5.13 29.10 -6.92
N THR A 172 5.95 29.36 -7.95
CA THR A 172 5.50 29.70 -9.29
C THR A 172 5.58 28.52 -10.27
N GLY A 173 5.79 27.29 -9.76
CA GLY A 173 5.88 26.07 -10.56
C GLY A 173 7.20 25.92 -11.34
N HIS A 174 8.14 26.87 -11.21
CA HIS A 174 9.45 26.77 -11.83
C HIS A 174 10.35 25.81 -11.04
N ARG A 175 11.16 25.04 -11.77
CA ARG A 175 12.11 24.11 -11.18
C ARG A 175 13.25 24.85 -10.47
N ILE A 176 13.54 24.48 -9.23
CA ILE A 176 14.67 24.98 -8.45
C ILE A 176 15.95 24.25 -8.89
N ASN A 177 17.07 24.96 -9.03
CA ASN A 177 18.37 24.29 -9.16
C ASN A 177 18.81 23.76 -7.79
N ILE A 178 18.49 22.49 -7.53
CA ILE A 178 18.68 21.87 -6.23
C ILE A 178 20.15 21.83 -5.79
N SER A 179 21.09 21.78 -6.73
CA SER A 179 22.54 21.74 -6.47
C SER A 179 23.17 23.10 -6.17
N GLU A 180 22.46 24.21 -6.40
CA GLU A 180 22.87 25.54 -5.92
C GLU A 180 22.42 25.76 -4.48
N MET A 181 21.16 25.45 -4.19
CA MET A 181 20.56 25.68 -2.86
C MET A 181 21.00 24.64 -1.83
N TYR A 182 21.25 23.40 -2.26
CA TYR A 182 21.77 22.32 -1.45
C TYR A 182 22.93 21.64 -2.22
N PRO A 183 24.17 22.13 -2.09
CA PRO A 183 25.32 21.57 -2.83
C PRO A 183 25.83 20.23 -2.28
N HIS A 184 25.33 19.75 -1.14
CA HIS A 184 25.83 18.55 -0.46
C HIS A 184 24.79 17.42 -0.40
N ARG A 185 25.25 16.19 -0.19
CA ARG A 185 24.44 14.96 -0.23
C ARG A 185 24.74 14.07 0.98
N GLY A 186 23.73 13.31 1.40
CA GLY A 186 23.78 12.45 2.59
C GLY A 186 23.52 13.23 3.88
N ILE A 187 23.80 12.57 5.00
CA ILE A 187 23.55 13.09 6.35
C ILE A 187 24.23 14.46 6.53
N SER A 188 23.43 15.45 6.94
CA SER A 188 23.86 16.81 7.30
C SER A 188 24.95 16.78 8.35
N ARG A 189 26.04 17.52 8.14
CA ARG A 189 27.24 17.38 8.97
C ARG A 189 28.10 18.65 9.03
N SER A 190 28.79 18.81 10.16
CA SER A 190 29.70 19.92 10.48
C SER A 190 31.04 19.82 9.74
N ASN A 191 31.74 20.95 9.63
CA ASN A 191 33.10 21.01 9.04
C ASN A 191 34.17 20.26 9.86
N SER A 192 33.84 19.76 11.06
CA SER A 192 34.70 18.91 11.88
C SER A 192 34.61 17.41 11.55
N CYS A 193 33.77 17.02 10.58
CA CYS A 193 33.59 15.64 10.17
C CYS A 193 34.60 15.20 9.10
N SER A 194 35.33 14.11 9.36
CA SER A 194 36.27 13.47 8.45
C SER A 194 35.70 12.15 7.91
N LEU A 195 35.95 11.81 6.64
CA LEU A 195 35.57 10.48 6.11
C LEU A 195 36.62 9.44 6.52
N GLN A 196 36.22 8.46 7.32
CA GLN A 196 37.03 7.29 7.63
C GLN A 196 36.76 6.21 6.58
N SER A 197 37.42 6.34 5.43
CA SER A 197 37.15 5.53 4.23
C SER A 197 37.23 4.01 4.45
N SER A 198 38.07 3.55 5.39
CA SER A 198 38.16 2.14 5.78
C SER A 198 36.90 1.61 6.46
N TRP A 199 36.16 2.47 7.15
CA TRP A 199 34.96 2.11 7.91
C TRP A 199 33.68 2.25 7.08
N GLY A 200 33.69 3.10 6.04
CA GLY A 200 32.48 3.53 5.31
C GLY A 200 31.66 4.58 6.08
N MET A 201 32.28 5.31 7.01
CA MET A 201 31.61 6.21 7.96
C MET A 201 32.33 7.55 8.09
N TYR A 202 31.59 8.61 8.43
CA TYR A 202 32.15 9.88 8.88
C TYR A 202 32.43 9.82 10.38
N MET A 203 33.54 10.41 10.82
CA MET A 203 33.88 10.67 12.22
C MET A 203 33.92 12.17 12.46
N CYS A 204 33.07 12.66 13.37
CA CYS A 204 32.97 14.05 13.80
C CYS A 204 33.35 14.16 15.29
N ASN A 205 34.00 15.26 15.69
CA ASN A 205 34.25 15.53 17.11
C ASN A 205 32.96 15.95 17.86
N SER A 206 33.02 15.98 19.18
CA SER A 206 31.91 16.36 20.08
C SER A 206 31.51 17.84 20.08
N SER A 207 32.01 18.68 19.17
CA SER A 207 31.49 20.06 19.03
C SER A 207 30.09 20.11 18.40
N THR A 208 29.49 18.96 18.10
CA THR A 208 28.23 18.82 17.38
C THR A 208 27.62 17.45 17.68
N ASP A 209 26.50 17.43 18.39
CA ASP A 209 25.73 16.21 18.64
C ASP A 209 24.96 15.74 17.39
N TYR A 210 24.95 14.43 17.19
CA TYR A 210 24.12 13.75 16.20
C TYR A 210 23.18 12.76 16.91
N ARG A 211 21.91 12.69 16.48
CA ARG A 211 20.93 11.73 17.00
C ARG A 211 20.06 11.16 15.88
N MET A 212 19.44 10.02 16.13
CA MET A 212 18.49 9.41 15.20
C MET A 212 17.11 10.03 15.38
N LEU A 213 16.59 10.68 14.34
CA LEU A 213 15.22 11.16 14.24
C LEU A 213 14.34 10.04 13.66
N ILE A 214 13.32 9.65 14.42
CA ILE A 214 12.27 8.74 13.95
C ILE A 214 11.08 9.57 13.47
N ILE A 215 10.58 9.23 12.28
CA ILE A 215 9.39 9.81 11.66
C ILE A 215 8.39 8.69 11.40
N GLU A 216 7.20 8.75 11.99
CA GLU A 216 6.21 7.68 11.97
C GLU A 216 4.91 8.17 11.31
N ASN A 217 4.42 7.45 10.28
CA ASN A 217 3.04 7.60 9.81
C ASN A 217 2.09 6.85 10.76
N MET A 218 1.16 7.58 11.36
CA MET A 218 0.16 7.08 12.31
C MET A 218 -1.24 6.91 11.69
N ASP A 219 -1.40 7.16 10.38
CA ASP A 219 -2.64 6.89 9.64
C ASP A 219 -2.89 5.37 9.53
N SER A 220 -4.15 4.96 9.41
CA SER A 220 -4.57 3.55 9.33
C SER A 220 -4.08 2.79 8.09
N ASP A 221 -3.50 3.49 7.12
CA ASP A 221 -2.87 2.93 5.92
C ASP A 221 -1.33 3.01 5.96
N THR A 222 -0.73 3.17 7.15
CA THR A 222 0.74 3.29 7.35
C THR A 222 1.56 2.21 6.64
N GLU A 223 1.05 0.98 6.54
CA GLU A 223 1.68 -0.10 5.79
C GLU A 223 1.49 -0.04 4.26
N LYS A 224 0.48 0.67 3.78
CA LYS A 224 0.03 0.65 2.37
C LYS A 224 0.48 1.89 1.59
N ARG A 225 0.57 3.05 2.26
CA ARG A 225 0.90 4.33 1.62
C ARG A 225 2.42 4.48 1.48
N ARG A 226 2.97 4.40 0.25
CA ARG A 226 4.40 4.62 0.06
C ARG A 226 4.76 6.11 0.07
N LEU A 227 5.25 6.57 1.22
CA LEU A 227 5.73 7.95 1.42
C LEU A 227 7.20 8.16 0.98
N SER A 228 7.96 7.07 0.76
CA SER A 228 9.40 7.15 0.48
C SER A 228 9.72 7.32 -1.02
N PRO A 229 10.88 7.89 -1.37
CA PRO A 229 11.90 8.42 -0.46
C PRO A 229 11.45 9.67 0.29
N VAL A 230 11.85 9.79 1.55
CA VAL A 230 11.67 11.00 2.35
C VAL A 230 12.95 11.81 2.27
N ALA A 231 12.86 13.06 1.82
CA ALA A 231 14.00 13.96 1.79
C ALA A 231 14.11 14.75 3.10
N ILE A 232 15.29 14.72 3.70
CA ILE A 232 15.66 15.47 4.89
C ILE A 232 16.68 16.52 4.45
N MET A 233 16.25 17.78 4.43
CA MET A 233 16.95 18.88 3.75
C MET A 233 17.37 19.92 4.77
N SER A 234 18.68 20.05 5.01
CA SER A 234 19.25 20.88 6.07
C SER A 234 19.51 22.31 5.63
N ASN A 235 19.27 23.29 6.51
CA ASN A 235 19.71 24.67 6.32
C ASN A 235 21.24 24.82 6.13
N SER A 236 22.04 23.78 6.41
CA SER A 236 23.48 23.71 6.07
C SER A 236 23.77 23.24 4.63
N GLY A 237 22.77 23.12 3.75
CA GLY A 237 22.94 22.80 2.32
C GLY A 237 23.06 21.31 1.98
N TYR A 238 22.65 20.42 2.89
CA TYR A 238 22.67 18.96 2.71
C TYR A 238 21.28 18.40 2.39
N ILE A 239 21.23 17.37 1.52
CA ILE A 239 20.05 16.53 1.30
C ILE A 239 20.39 15.07 1.60
N ASP A 240 19.68 14.48 2.57
CA ASP A 240 19.65 13.04 2.79
C ASP A 240 18.31 12.45 2.26
N LEU A 241 18.34 11.18 1.87
CA LEU A 241 17.15 10.43 1.43
C LEU A 241 16.99 9.18 2.32
N ILE A 242 15.77 8.96 2.81
CA ILE A 242 15.38 7.85 3.68
C ILE A 242 14.36 6.98 2.96
N ASN A 243 14.53 5.65 2.97
CA ASN A 243 13.64 4.72 2.24
C ASN A 243 12.57 4.07 3.15
N GLY A 244 12.84 3.93 4.45
CA GLY A 244 12.04 3.14 5.38
C GLY A 244 12.21 1.62 5.18
N PRO A 245 11.75 0.79 6.13
CA PRO A 245 11.96 -0.65 6.12
C PRO A 245 11.26 -1.36 4.95
N GLN A 246 11.63 -2.62 4.78
CA GLN A 246 11.11 -3.53 3.78
C GLN A 246 9.71 -4.07 4.13
N ASP A 247 9.22 -4.92 3.23
CA ASP A 247 8.02 -5.72 3.41
C ASP A 247 8.39 -7.00 4.16
N GLN A 248 7.78 -7.19 5.33
CA GLN A 248 8.03 -8.30 6.25
C GLN A 248 6.88 -9.33 6.21
N SER A 249 5.99 -9.26 5.20
CA SER A 249 4.88 -10.19 5.04
C SER A 249 5.28 -11.49 4.33
N LEU A 250 4.64 -12.60 4.70
CA LEU A 250 4.96 -13.94 4.20
C LEU A 250 4.15 -14.36 2.94
N CYS A 251 3.57 -13.42 2.18
CA CYS A 251 2.68 -13.75 1.07
C CYS A 251 3.13 -13.20 -0.30
N ASN A 252 2.93 -14.01 -1.34
CA ASN A 252 3.34 -13.69 -2.71
C ASN A 252 2.22 -12.97 -3.47
N GLY A 253 2.32 -11.65 -3.62
CA GLY A 253 1.40 -10.88 -4.48
C GLY A 253 1.52 -9.37 -4.35
N TYR A 254 0.90 -8.63 -5.27
CA TYR A 254 0.79 -7.17 -5.16
C TYR A 254 -0.02 -6.72 -3.93
N SER A 255 -0.99 -7.54 -3.51
CA SER A 255 -1.79 -7.39 -2.29
C SER A 255 -0.99 -7.50 -0.98
N CYS A 256 0.25 -8.00 -1.05
CA CYS A 256 1.08 -8.27 0.13
C CYS A 256 2.06 -7.14 0.49
N ARG A 257 2.22 -6.11 -0.38
CA ARG A 257 3.26 -5.05 -0.29
C ARG A 257 3.11 -4.07 0.90
N LYS A 258 3.07 -4.61 2.11
CA LYS A 258 2.94 -3.93 3.40
C LYS A 258 4.32 -3.47 3.89
N ARG A 259 4.50 -2.19 4.15
CA ARG A 259 5.72 -1.62 4.75
C ARG A 259 5.34 -0.51 5.70
N ILE A 260 5.58 -0.69 6.99
CA ILE A 260 5.35 0.37 7.97
C ILE A 260 6.10 1.64 7.54
N SER A 261 5.39 2.75 7.47
CA SER A 261 5.96 4.03 7.04
C SER A 261 6.64 4.74 8.21
N THR A 262 7.68 4.09 8.72
CA THR A 262 8.60 4.59 9.73
C THR A 262 9.96 4.86 9.10
N PHE A 263 10.54 6.03 9.34
CA PHE A 263 11.79 6.47 8.73
C PHE A 263 12.81 6.83 9.81
N MET A 264 14.03 6.31 9.66
CA MET A 264 15.16 6.54 10.55
C MET A 264 16.15 7.50 9.87
N ALA A 265 16.13 8.77 10.23
CA ALA A 265 17.10 9.76 9.77
C ALA A 265 18.17 10.00 10.83
N ILE A 266 19.37 10.44 10.44
CA ILE A 266 20.36 11.00 11.37
C ILE A 266 20.36 12.52 11.18
N VAL A 267 20.20 13.25 12.29
CA VAL A 267 20.14 14.72 12.31
C VAL A 267 21.19 15.30 13.25
N GLN A 268 21.62 16.51 12.91
CA GLN A 268 22.54 17.33 13.68
C GLN A 268 21.76 18.22 14.65
N SER A 269 22.17 18.25 15.92
CA SER A 269 21.64 19.18 16.92
C SER A 269 21.95 20.63 16.54
N GLY A 270 21.03 21.55 16.80
CA GLY A 270 21.18 22.97 16.50
C GLY A 270 20.94 23.35 15.02
N GLN A 271 20.23 22.53 14.25
CA GLN A 271 19.90 22.80 12.84
C GLN A 271 18.39 22.82 12.56
N THR A 272 18.04 23.32 11.37
CA THR A 272 16.67 23.41 10.83
C THR A 272 16.53 22.52 9.60
N TYR A 273 15.57 21.59 9.64
CA TYR A 273 15.34 20.62 8.56
C TYR A 273 13.99 20.82 7.89
N GLN A 274 13.99 20.88 6.57
CA GLN A 274 12.80 20.71 5.74
C GLN A 274 12.62 19.21 5.42
N ILE A 275 11.38 18.73 5.51
CA ILE A 275 11.00 17.32 5.35
C ILE A 275 9.94 17.23 4.25
N TYR A 276 10.27 16.45 3.21
CA TYR A 276 9.39 16.23 2.07
C TYR A 276 9.15 14.73 1.85
N PHE A 277 7.89 14.34 1.69
CA PHE A 277 7.48 12.98 1.32
C PHE A 277 7.33 12.87 -0.21
N SER A 278 7.54 11.67 -0.76
CA SER A 278 7.36 11.41 -2.21
C SER A 278 5.91 11.16 -2.64
N SER A 279 4.97 11.23 -1.70
CA SER A 279 3.52 11.04 -1.87
C SER A 279 2.78 11.82 -0.77
N THR A 280 1.44 11.86 -0.83
CA THR A 280 0.61 12.69 0.05
C THR A 280 0.93 12.48 1.54
N PRO A 281 1.35 13.55 2.26
CA PRO A 281 1.77 13.48 3.66
C PRO A 281 0.69 12.91 4.61
N PRO A 282 1.08 12.28 5.75
CA PRO A 282 0.12 11.73 6.70
C PRO A 282 -0.81 12.77 7.34
N ARG A 283 -2.06 12.35 7.62
CA ARG A 283 -2.99 13.14 8.44
C ARG A 283 -2.57 13.13 9.90
N HIS A 284 -1.91 12.08 10.39
CA HIS A 284 -1.19 12.05 11.66
C HIS A 284 0.25 11.54 11.44
N THR A 285 1.23 12.43 11.63
CA THR A 285 2.67 12.08 11.68
C THR A 285 3.21 12.24 13.09
N ARG A 286 4.16 11.40 13.52
CA ARG A 286 4.81 11.46 14.83
C ARG A 286 6.34 11.55 14.70
N PHE A 287 6.97 12.29 15.62
CA PHE A 287 8.40 12.56 15.65
C PHE A 287 8.99 12.36 17.06
N ARG A 288 10.21 11.80 17.12
CA ARG A 288 11.04 11.70 18.32
C ARG A 288 12.53 11.63 17.95
N LEU A 289 13.40 12.09 18.84
CA LEU A 289 14.85 11.87 18.75
C LEU A 289 15.24 10.75 19.71
N LEU A 290 15.87 9.68 19.22
CA LEU A 290 16.30 8.58 20.09
C LEU A 290 17.53 8.98 20.91
N ASN A 291 17.59 8.46 22.14
CA ASN A 291 18.76 8.48 23.02
C ASN A 291 19.31 9.92 23.24
N ALA A 292 18.39 10.84 23.50
CA ALA A 292 18.59 12.28 23.54
C ALA A 292 17.88 12.90 24.75
N ASP A 293 18.33 14.09 25.18
CA ASP A 293 17.70 14.88 26.23
C ASP A 293 17.26 16.26 25.70
N SER A 294 16.77 17.13 26.59
CA SER A 294 16.30 18.47 26.22
C SER A 294 17.39 19.48 25.82
N THR A 295 18.68 19.10 25.86
CA THR A 295 19.78 19.90 25.29
C THR A 295 19.89 19.69 23.78
N ILE A 296 19.51 18.50 23.29
CA ILE A 296 19.48 18.18 21.85
C ILE A 296 18.23 18.80 21.24
N LYS A 297 18.38 19.72 20.29
CA LYS A 297 17.26 20.47 19.71
C LYS A 297 17.36 20.61 18.19
N CYS A 298 16.21 20.53 17.52
CA CYS A 298 16.07 20.85 16.09
C CYS A 298 14.82 21.70 15.87
N VAL A 299 14.80 22.46 14.77
CA VAL A 299 13.54 22.91 14.15
C VAL A 299 13.27 22.02 12.95
N LEU A 300 12.06 21.47 12.86
CA LEU A 300 11.63 20.66 11.73
C LEU A 300 10.50 21.40 10.98
N ALA A 301 10.42 21.21 9.67
CA ALA A 301 9.44 21.84 8.80
C ALA A 301 8.92 20.84 7.77
N ILE A 302 7.64 20.48 7.81
CA ILE A 302 7.05 19.44 6.93
C ILE A 302 6.19 20.09 5.85
N HIS A 303 6.37 19.69 4.60
CA HIS A 303 5.47 20.09 3.51
C HIS A 303 4.12 19.37 3.59
N PHE A 304 3.02 20.10 3.36
CA PHE A 304 1.68 19.57 3.19
C PHE A 304 1.08 20.00 1.85
N ASP A 305 0.42 19.07 1.15
CA ASP A 305 -0.15 19.30 -0.19
C ASP A 305 -1.37 20.24 -0.20
N SER A 306 -1.75 20.82 0.95
CA SER A 306 -2.91 21.71 1.09
C SER A 306 -2.78 22.73 2.21
N LEU A 307 -3.75 23.65 2.28
CA LEU A 307 -3.88 24.68 3.32
C LEU A 307 -4.61 24.18 4.58
N GLN A 308 -4.87 22.86 4.68
CA GLN A 308 -5.50 22.23 5.84
C GLN A 308 -4.63 22.46 7.09
N GLN A 309 -5.23 22.95 8.17
CA GLN A 309 -4.45 23.42 9.32
C GLN A 309 -3.90 22.25 10.16
N THR A 310 -2.62 22.29 10.50
CA THR A 310 -1.99 21.35 11.43
C THR A 310 -2.21 21.74 12.89
N ASP A 311 -2.60 20.79 13.73
CA ASP A 311 -2.40 20.85 15.18
C ASP A 311 -1.09 20.15 15.56
N VAL A 312 -0.36 20.69 16.53
CA VAL A 312 0.87 20.11 17.08
C VAL A 312 0.65 19.81 18.56
N TYR A 313 1.04 18.62 18.98
CA TYR A 313 0.94 18.16 20.37
C TYR A 313 2.32 17.69 20.86
N ALA A 314 2.80 18.26 21.96
CA ALA A 314 4.04 17.87 22.64
C ALA A 314 3.72 16.96 23.82
N ASN A 315 4.28 15.75 23.85
CA ASN A 315 3.98 14.71 24.86
C ASN A 315 2.46 14.55 25.07
N THR A 316 1.73 14.44 23.95
CA THR A 316 0.25 14.42 23.81
C THR A 316 -0.51 15.71 24.13
N MET A 317 0.08 16.74 24.72
CA MET A 317 -0.58 18.02 25.04
C MET A 317 -0.55 19.00 23.87
N TYR A 318 -1.67 19.62 23.53
CA TYR A 318 -1.75 20.57 22.41
C TYR A 318 -0.98 21.86 22.68
N ILE A 319 -0.17 22.29 21.70
CA ILE A 319 0.57 23.54 21.72
C ILE A 319 0.00 24.49 20.64
N PRO A 320 -0.57 25.65 21.01
CA PRO A 320 -1.08 26.60 20.04
C PRO A 320 0.04 27.21 19.18
N PRO A 321 -0.23 27.54 17.90
CA PRO A 321 0.76 28.14 17.02
C PRO A 321 1.16 29.55 17.47
N THR A 322 2.40 29.95 17.16
CA THR A 322 3.01 31.21 17.63
C THR A 322 2.28 32.47 17.19
N ASN A 323 1.45 32.41 16.14
CA ASN A 323 0.65 33.51 15.61
C ASN A 323 -0.83 33.47 16.08
N ARG A 324 -1.17 32.75 17.15
CA ARG A 324 -2.50 32.81 17.77
C ARG A 324 -2.79 34.22 18.30
N ASP A 325 -3.99 34.75 18.05
CA ASP A 325 -4.49 35.91 18.80
C ASP A 325 -4.87 35.50 20.24
N LEU A 326 -4.10 35.99 21.21
CA LEU A 326 -4.32 35.71 22.64
C LEU A 326 -5.54 36.43 23.21
N ARG A 327 -6.12 37.40 22.49
CA ARG A 327 -7.35 38.11 22.88
C ARG A 327 -8.61 37.34 22.49
N ALA A 328 -8.49 36.36 21.59
CA ALA A 328 -9.60 35.51 21.19
C ALA A 328 -9.79 34.35 22.19
N PRO A 329 -11.02 34.12 22.70
CA PRO A 329 -11.33 32.98 23.57
C PRO A 329 -11.23 31.64 22.82
N VAL A 330 -11.22 31.72 21.48
CA VAL A 330 -11.19 30.63 20.51
C VAL A 330 -9.91 30.74 19.67
N LEU A 331 -9.41 29.65 19.08
CA LEU A 331 -8.24 29.72 18.18
C LEU A 331 -8.53 30.59 16.94
N VAL A 332 -7.94 31.78 16.90
CA VAL A 332 -7.86 32.69 15.74
C VAL A 332 -6.39 32.91 15.41
N LEU A 333 -6.04 32.97 14.12
CA LEU A 333 -4.67 33.21 13.67
C LEU A 333 -4.50 34.64 13.14
N LEU A 334 -3.37 35.25 13.48
CA LEU A 334 -2.91 36.53 12.94
C LEU A 334 -2.00 36.31 11.72
N ASP A 335 -2.04 37.24 10.77
CA ASP A 335 -1.09 37.31 9.66
C ASP A 335 0.25 37.90 10.16
N GLN A 336 1.01 37.07 10.87
CA GLN A 336 2.35 37.33 11.40
C GLN A 336 3.36 36.34 10.78
N PRO A 337 4.65 36.72 10.64
CA PRO A 337 5.68 35.83 10.12
C PRO A 337 6.00 34.67 11.09
N ASN A 338 6.69 33.65 10.58
CA ASN A 338 7.22 32.56 11.38
C ASN A 338 8.18 33.08 12.48
N ASN A 339 8.00 32.60 13.71
CA ASN A 339 8.84 32.93 14.87
C ASN A 339 9.31 31.65 15.63
N VAL A 340 9.23 30.48 14.99
CA VAL A 340 9.75 29.22 15.53
C VAL A 340 11.26 29.18 15.34
N THR A 341 12.00 28.97 16.43
CA THR A 341 13.47 28.96 16.44
C THR A 341 14.00 27.85 17.35
N LEU A 342 15.31 27.60 17.33
CA LEU A 342 15.98 26.66 18.24
C LEU A 342 15.89 27.07 19.73
N ALA A 343 15.56 28.33 20.01
CA ALA A 343 15.31 28.83 21.37
C ALA A 343 13.85 28.64 21.83
N SER A 344 12.94 28.28 20.94
CA SER A 344 11.53 28.01 21.28
C SER A 344 11.39 26.75 22.13
N SER A 345 10.33 26.66 22.93
CA SER A 345 9.97 25.43 23.65
C SER A 345 9.52 24.34 22.68
N PRO A 346 9.73 23.04 22.99
CA PRO A 346 9.24 21.94 22.17
C PRO A 346 7.74 22.05 21.85
N GLY A 347 7.37 21.70 20.62
CA GLY A 347 6.01 21.84 20.09
C GLY A 347 5.60 23.27 19.72
N SER A 348 6.39 24.31 20.02
CA SER A 348 6.16 25.66 19.47
C SER A 348 6.16 25.57 17.94
N ASN A 349 5.08 26.04 17.31
CA ASN A 349 4.80 25.74 15.90
C ASN A 349 4.23 26.92 15.12
N TYR A 350 4.35 26.87 13.80
CA TYR A 350 3.81 27.83 12.85
C TYR A 350 3.54 27.14 11.51
N PHE A 351 2.34 27.32 10.94
CA PHE A 351 2.00 26.80 9.62
C PHE A 351 2.17 27.90 8.56
N ASP A 352 3.22 27.80 7.75
CA ASP A 352 3.46 28.71 6.64
C ASP A 352 2.51 28.38 5.48
N ARG A 353 1.51 29.24 5.28
CA ARG A 353 0.48 29.10 4.24
C ARG A 353 0.96 29.47 2.83
N ILE A 354 2.15 30.08 2.69
CA ILE A 354 2.72 30.44 1.40
C ILE A 354 3.52 29.26 0.86
N TYR A 355 4.37 28.65 1.70
CA TYR A 355 5.21 27.49 1.34
C TYR A 355 4.57 26.14 1.69
N GLN A 356 3.39 26.15 2.33
CA GLN A 356 2.67 24.97 2.83
C GLN A 356 3.52 24.13 3.82
N MET A 357 4.35 24.81 4.62
CA MET A 357 5.31 24.18 5.54
C MET A 357 4.85 24.32 7.00
N ALA A 358 4.65 23.20 7.70
CA ALA A 358 4.41 23.17 9.14
C ALA A 358 5.74 23.16 9.90
N TYR A 359 6.16 24.32 10.42
CA TYR A 359 7.35 24.48 11.26
C TYR A 359 7.06 24.14 12.72
N PHE A 360 7.97 23.44 13.40
CA PHE A 360 7.89 23.14 14.83
C PHE A 360 9.27 22.90 15.45
N ALA A 361 9.42 23.26 16.73
CA ALA A 361 10.60 22.91 17.53
C ALA A 361 10.43 21.52 18.18
N ILE A 362 11.52 20.75 18.27
CA ILE A 362 11.59 19.45 18.96
C ILE A 362 12.87 19.36 19.79
N ASP A 363 12.80 18.65 20.91
CA ASP A 363 13.97 18.26 21.70
C ASP A 363 13.98 16.76 22.02
N GLY A 364 15.08 16.24 22.57
CA GLY A 364 15.24 14.82 22.87
C GLY A 364 14.28 14.26 23.92
N SER A 365 13.68 15.12 24.75
CA SER A 365 12.73 14.73 25.80
C SER A 365 11.26 14.76 25.35
N THR A 366 11.00 15.18 24.11
CA THR A 366 9.64 15.49 23.63
C THR A 366 9.26 14.71 22.38
N MET A 367 8.24 13.85 22.50
CA MET A 367 7.53 13.28 21.37
C MET A 367 6.55 14.31 20.80
N ILE A 368 6.60 14.56 19.49
CA ILE A 368 5.71 15.48 18.80
C ILE A 368 4.72 14.70 17.92
N ASP A 369 3.43 14.84 18.17
CA ASP A 369 2.36 14.45 17.24
C ASP A 369 1.94 15.66 16.40
N ILE A 370 1.85 15.51 15.07
CA ILE A 370 1.30 16.51 14.16
C ILE A 370 0.07 15.93 13.49
N LYS A 371 -1.06 16.62 13.62
CA LYS A 371 -2.37 16.18 13.12
C LYS A 371 -2.97 17.22 12.18
N VAL A 372 -3.05 16.88 10.89
CA VAL A 372 -3.84 17.62 9.91
C VAL A 372 -5.29 17.60 10.37
N SER A 373 -5.87 18.79 10.50
CA SER A 373 -7.24 18.97 10.98
C SER A 373 -8.18 19.40 9.86
N PRO A 374 -9.46 19.02 9.94
CA PRO A 374 -10.45 19.41 8.94
C PRO A 374 -10.62 20.93 8.92
N LEU A 375 -10.45 21.52 7.74
CA LEU A 375 -10.66 22.92 7.43
C LEU A 375 -11.54 23.02 6.17
N LEU A 376 -12.68 23.69 6.29
CA LEU A 376 -13.56 24.02 5.18
C LEU A 376 -13.28 25.47 4.77
N ILE A 377 -12.86 25.69 3.51
CA ILE A 377 -12.60 27.03 2.99
C ILE A 377 -13.65 27.37 1.93
N LEU A 378 -14.39 28.46 2.17
CA LEU A 378 -15.43 28.97 1.26
C LEU A 378 -14.96 30.31 0.68
N SER A 379 -14.95 30.44 -0.65
CA SER A 379 -14.56 31.66 -1.34
C SER A 379 -15.69 32.17 -2.23
N PHE A 380 -16.34 33.24 -1.79
CA PHE A 380 -17.46 33.89 -2.49
C PHE A 380 -16.93 35.02 -3.37
N GLY A 381 -17.22 34.97 -4.68
CA GLY A 381 -16.93 36.05 -5.62
C GLY A 381 -18.13 36.98 -5.77
N PHE A 382 -17.92 38.29 -5.62
CA PHE A 382 -18.94 39.32 -5.79
C PHE A 382 -18.68 40.16 -7.05
N PRO A 383 -19.74 40.75 -7.65
CA PRO A 383 -19.61 41.88 -8.56
C PRO A 383 -18.73 42.99 -7.95
N PRO A 384 -18.06 43.82 -8.76
CA PRO A 384 -17.20 44.88 -8.25
C PRO A 384 -17.97 45.89 -7.39
N MET A 385 -17.54 46.05 -6.15
CA MET A 385 -18.12 46.96 -5.15
C MET A 385 -17.00 47.50 -4.26
N ASP A 386 -17.22 48.64 -3.61
CA ASP A 386 -16.28 49.14 -2.61
C ASP A 386 -16.22 48.17 -1.41
N PRO A 387 -15.03 47.64 -1.04
CA PRO A 387 -14.87 46.83 0.16
C PRO A 387 -15.42 47.49 1.42
N ALA A 388 -15.39 48.83 1.54
CA ALA A 388 -15.95 49.57 2.67
C ALA A 388 -17.41 49.17 2.96
N THR A 389 -18.22 49.01 1.91
CA THR A 389 -19.62 48.58 1.97
C THR A 389 -19.80 47.18 2.60
N PHE A 390 -18.77 46.33 2.57
CA PHE A 390 -18.81 44.96 3.10
C PHE A 390 -18.54 44.91 4.62
N TYR A 391 -17.88 45.93 5.19
CA TYR A 391 -17.59 46.03 6.63
C TYR A 391 -18.80 46.49 7.45
N SER A 392 -19.96 45.90 7.18
CA SER A 392 -21.13 46.01 8.06
C SER A 392 -20.77 45.56 9.48
N THR A 393 -21.31 46.24 10.49
CA THR A 393 -21.10 45.87 11.89
C THR A 393 -21.58 44.43 12.11
N ASN A 394 -20.77 43.63 12.81
CA ASN A 394 -21.05 42.23 13.15
C ASN A 394 -21.05 41.21 11.98
N LEU A 395 -20.24 41.44 10.93
CA LEU A 395 -20.07 40.54 9.78
C LEU A 395 -19.95 39.04 10.15
N VAL A 396 -19.19 38.68 11.18
CA VAL A 396 -18.99 37.27 11.60
C VAL A 396 -20.30 36.63 12.06
N ALA A 397 -21.10 37.31 12.91
CA ALA A 397 -22.39 36.79 13.34
C ALA A 397 -23.40 36.71 12.19
N ASN A 398 -23.40 37.72 11.30
CA ASN A 398 -24.31 37.74 10.15
C ASN A 398 -24.03 36.56 9.18
N LEU A 399 -22.74 36.22 8.98
CA LEU A 399 -22.31 35.03 8.23
C LEU A 399 -22.66 33.73 8.97
N ALA A 400 -22.47 33.69 10.30
CA ALA A 400 -22.83 32.53 11.11
C ALA A 400 -24.34 32.21 11.04
N THR A 401 -25.20 33.24 11.10
CA THR A 401 -26.65 33.13 10.89
C THR A 401 -27.00 32.65 9.48
N LEU A 402 -26.35 33.16 8.43
CA LEU A 402 -26.62 32.78 7.04
C LEU A 402 -26.39 31.27 6.79
N PHE A 403 -25.27 30.75 7.27
CA PHE A 403 -24.90 29.34 7.09
C PHE A 403 -25.53 28.42 8.15
N ASN A 404 -26.22 28.97 9.14
CA ASN A 404 -26.75 28.27 10.31
C ASN A 404 -25.66 27.49 11.07
N ILE A 405 -24.56 28.18 11.41
CA ILE A 405 -23.41 27.63 12.14
C ILE A 405 -23.13 28.42 13.42
N PRO A 406 -22.55 27.80 14.46
CA PRO A 406 -22.03 28.54 15.61
C PRO A 406 -20.89 29.50 15.19
N PRO A 407 -20.89 30.77 15.63
CA PRO A 407 -19.87 31.76 15.25
C PRO A 407 -18.43 31.32 15.53
N GLU A 408 -18.20 30.56 16.59
CA GLU A 408 -16.90 30.00 16.99
C GLU A 408 -16.31 29.00 15.99
N LYS A 409 -17.09 28.51 15.01
CA LYS A 409 -16.51 27.73 13.90
C LYS A 409 -15.80 28.60 12.87
N ILE A 410 -16.09 29.90 12.78
CA ILE A 410 -15.48 30.82 11.83
C ILE A 410 -14.11 31.27 12.35
N ARG A 411 -13.04 30.71 11.80
CA ARG A 411 -11.64 30.93 12.22
C ARG A 411 -11.00 32.15 11.58
N ARG A 412 -11.43 32.47 10.36
CA ARG A 412 -10.92 33.59 9.58
C ARG A 412 -11.97 34.09 8.62
N VAL A 413 -12.00 35.41 8.44
CA VAL A 413 -12.69 36.08 7.34
C VAL A 413 -11.67 36.99 6.68
N LYS A 414 -11.46 36.84 5.37
CA LYS A 414 -10.48 37.60 4.59
C LYS A 414 -11.16 38.17 3.34
N ILE A 415 -11.15 39.49 3.23
CA ILE A 415 -11.64 40.20 2.03
C ILE A 415 -10.43 40.46 1.13
N VAL A 416 -10.51 40.06 -0.14
CA VAL A 416 -9.47 40.28 -1.14
C VAL A 416 -10.04 41.08 -2.30
N SER A 417 -9.57 42.32 -2.44
CA SER A 417 -9.66 43.06 -3.70
C SER A 417 -8.58 42.51 -4.66
N ALA A 418 -8.97 42.17 -5.89
CA ALA A 418 -8.03 41.54 -6.85
C ALA A 418 -6.92 42.50 -7.35
N SER A 419 -6.91 43.76 -6.91
CA SER A 419 -5.77 44.68 -7.04
C SER A 419 -4.52 44.22 -6.28
N ASN A 420 -4.67 43.35 -5.26
CA ASN A 420 -3.53 42.82 -4.50
C ASN A 420 -2.96 41.51 -5.08
N GLU A 421 -3.71 40.75 -5.88
CA GLU A 421 -3.20 39.55 -6.57
C GLU A 421 -2.30 39.90 -7.78
N THR A 422 -2.39 41.13 -8.29
CA THR A 422 -1.84 41.53 -9.59
C THR A 422 -0.44 42.18 -9.55
N ARG A 423 0.23 42.30 -8.40
CA ARG A 423 1.61 42.86 -8.34
C ARG A 423 2.65 42.09 -9.19
N ASN A 424 2.39 40.83 -9.53
CA ASN A 424 3.24 40.01 -10.40
C ASN A 424 2.83 39.99 -11.89
N ARG A 425 1.87 40.81 -12.34
CA ARG A 425 1.52 40.90 -13.77
C ARG A 425 1.23 42.35 -14.19
N ARG A 426 2.20 42.99 -14.86
CA ARG A 426 2.07 44.38 -15.32
C ARG A 426 0.99 44.53 -16.39
N GLN A 427 0.20 45.60 -16.24
CA GLN A 427 -0.68 46.24 -17.24
C GLN A 427 -1.76 45.38 -17.91
N VAL A 428 -3.03 45.76 -17.69
CA VAL A 428 -3.90 46.39 -18.72
C VAL A 428 -5.23 46.84 -18.07
N SER A 429 -5.61 48.10 -18.34
CA SER A 429 -6.96 48.71 -18.18
C SER A 429 -7.67 48.71 -16.81
N SER A 430 -8.58 49.67 -16.65
CA SER A 430 -9.45 49.85 -15.48
C SER A 430 -10.68 48.93 -15.53
N VAL A 431 -10.45 47.61 -15.58
CA VAL A 431 -11.53 46.64 -15.33
C VAL A 431 -11.89 46.72 -13.86
N LEU A 432 -13.15 47.03 -13.54
CA LEU A 432 -13.68 46.93 -12.19
C LEU A 432 -13.53 45.48 -11.70
N LEU A 433 -12.74 45.26 -10.66
CA LEU A 433 -12.32 43.92 -10.23
C LEU A 433 -13.31 43.30 -9.22
N PRO A 434 -13.63 41.99 -9.32
CA PRO A 434 -14.50 41.33 -8.37
C PRO A 434 -13.86 41.26 -6.98
N VAL A 435 -14.68 41.42 -5.94
CA VAL A 435 -14.27 41.25 -4.55
C VAL A 435 -14.43 39.78 -4.17
N LYS A 436 -13.39 39.17 -3.57
CA LYS A 436 -13.48 37.81 -3.01
C LYS A 436 -13.62 37.89 -1.49
N LEU A 437 -14.64 37.25 -0.93
CA LEU A 437 -14.74 36.96 0.50
C LEU A 437 -14.31 35.51 0.73
N GLN A 438 -13.20 35.30 1.43
CA GLN A 438 -12.74 33.99 1.88
C GLN A 438 -13.12 33.80 3.36
N ILE A 439 -13.73 32.66 3.68
CA ILE A 439 -14.13 32.26 5.03
C ILE A 439 -13.50 30.90 5.33
N GLU A 440 -12.89 30.75 6.50
CA GLU A 440 -12.30 29.49 6.97
C GLU A 440 -13.09 28.97 8.17
N LEU A 441 -13.64 27.76 8.06
CA LEU A 441 -14.47 27.11 9.07
C LEU A 441 -13.73 25.88 9.64
N ARG A 442 -13.61 25.77 10.97
CA ARG A 442 -12.96 24.66 11.68
C ARG A 442 -13.30 24.67 13.18
N ASP A 443 -13.21 23.51 13.82
CA ASP A 443 -13.42 23.33 15.27
C ASP A 443 -12.14 23.54 16.11
N GLU A 444 -12.30 23.92 17.39
CA GLU A 444 -11.21 24.09 18.36
C GLU A 444 -10.28 22.86 18.46
N PRO A 445 -8.95 23.00 18.42
CA PRO A 445 -8.03 21.91 18.74
C PRO A 445 -8.36 21.22 20.06
N ARG A 446 -8.07 19.91 20.16
CA ARG A 446 -8.25 19.20 21.43
C ARG A 446 -7.12 19.53 22.39
N SER A 447 -7.38 19.49 23.69
CA SER A 447 -6.33 19.63 24.71
C SER A 447 -5.30 18.48 24.66
N THR A 448 -5.74 17.26 24.30
CA THR A 448 -4.91 16.05 24.23
C THR A 448 -5.03 15.31 22.90
N SER A 449 -3.95 14.65 22.47
CA SER A 449 -3.86 13.96 21.17
C SER A 449 -4.59 12.61 21.10
N THR A 450 -5.03 12.07 22.24
CA THR A 450 -5.61 10.71 22.40
C THR A 450 -7.11 10.61 22.12
N ALA A 451 -7.85 11.72 22.10
CA ALA A 451 -9.31 11.70 21.91
C ALA A 451 -9.72 11.51 20.42
N VAL A 452 -10.77 10.69 20.20
CA VAL A 452 -11.17 10.11 18.90
C VAL A 452 -11.49 11.15 17.83
N SER A 453 -10.80 11.12 16.69
CA SER A 453 -10.84 12.19 15.67
C SER A 453 -12.19 12.32 14.91
N GLY A 454 -12.83 11.20 14.55
CA GLY A 454 -13.87 11.13 13.51
C GLY A 454 -15.02 12.12 13.62
N VAL A 455 -15.67 12.21 14.79
CA VAL A 455 -16.92 12.96 15.03
C VAL A 455 -16.89 14.42 14.52
N ARG A 456 -15.72 15.06 14.52
CA ARG A 456 -15.59 16.47 14.14
C ARG A 456 -15.32 16.70 12.64
N ALA A 457 -14.69 15.74 11.98
CA ALA A 457 -14.65 15.73 10.52
C ALA A 457 -16.09 15.62 9.97
N GLU A 458 -16.86 14.69 10.52
CA GLU A 458 -18.27 14.47 10.17
C GLU A 458 -19.13 15.72 10.37
N ILE A 459 -19.01 16.43 11.50
CA ILE A 459 -19.73 17.70 11.72
C ILE A 459 -19.35 18.77 10.68
N LEU A 460 -18.06 18.90 10.35
CA LEU A 460 -17.61 19.91 9.39
C LEU A 460 -17.97 19.55 7.94
N SER A 461 -17.97 18.27 7.60
CA SER A 461 -18.48 17.76 6.31
C SER A 461 -19.99 17.97 6.20
N ASN A 462 -20.80 17.68 7.23
CA ASN A 462 -22.24 17.99 7.22
C ASN A 462 -22.53 19.50 7.02
N ILE A 463 -21.69 20.38 7.58
CA ILE A 463 -21.75 21.82 7.32
C ILE A 463 -21.39 22.14 5.86
N ALA A 464 -20.33 21.52 5.32
CA ALA A 464 -19.99 21.62 3.89
C ALA A 464 -21.16 21.17 3.01
N SER A 465 -21.69 19.96 3.22
CA SER A 465 -22.89 19.43 2.54
C SER A 465 -24.04 20.42 2.55
N THR A 466 -24.38 20.98 3.72
CA THR A 466 -25.49 21.93 3.89
C THR A 466 -25.27 23.22 3.08
N ILE A 467 -24.07 23.80 3.13
CA ILE A 467 -23.76 25.05 2.43
C ILE A 467 -23.66 24.83 0.92
N ILE A 468 -23.01 23.74 0.48
CA ILE A 468 -22.90 23.34 -0.93
C ILE A 468 -24.30 23.11 -1.50
N ASN A 469 -25.11 22.27 -0.86
CA ASN A 469 -26.45 21.94 -1.35
C ASN A 469 -27.34 23.20 -1.44
N ARG A 470 -27.38 24.04 -0.39
CA ARG A 470 -28.16 25.30 -0.40
C ARG A 470 -27.67 26.30 -1.46
N TYR A 471 -26.38 26.32 -1.81
CA TYR A 471 -25.89 27.11 -2.94
C TYR A 471 -26.31 26.52 -4.28
N GLN A 472 -26.19 25.20 -4.46
CA GLN A 472 -26.48 24.53 -5.73
C GLN A 472 -27.98 24.47 -6.06
N THR A 473 -28.86 24.67 -5.08
CA THR A 473 -30.30 24.84 -5.26
C THR A 473 -30.77 26.28 -5.43
N GLY A 474 -29.91 27.28 -5.21
CA GLY A 474 -30.28 28.70 -5.25
C GLY A 474 -30.82 29.27 -3.92
N GLU A 475 -31.06 28.42 -2.91
CA GLU A 475 -31.59 28.86 -1.60
C GLU A 475 -30.66 29.82 -0.87
N LEU A 476 -29.34 29.60 -0.93
CA LEU A 476 -28.35 30.43 -0.26
C LEU A 476 -28.31 31.84 -0.87
N GLN A 477 -28.53 31.95 -2.18
CA GLN A 477 -28.58 33.19 -2.94
C GLN A 477 -29.84 34.00 -2.61
N VAL A 478 -30.99 33.33 -2.41
CA VAL A 478 -32.22 33.95 -1.89
C VAL A 478 -32.02 34.42 -0.44
N ALA A 479 -31.42 33.58 0.42
CA ALA A 479 -31.09 33.97 1.79
C ALA A 479 -30.12 35.16 1.83
N TRP A 480 -29.14 35.23 0.92
CA TRP A 480 -28.18 36.34 0.84
C TRP A 480 -28.85 37.68 0.49
N ARG A 481 -29.84 37.68 -0.42
CA ARG A 481 -30.60 38.91 -0.77
C ARG A 481 -31.32 39.53 0.42
N ASN A 482 -31.68 38.72 1.41
CA ASN A 482 -32.39 39.14 2.62
C ASN A 482 -31.45 39.64 3.73
N LEU A 483 -30.13 39.73 3.48
CA LEU A 483 -29.14 40.23 4.44
C LEU A 483 -28.71 41.66 4.13
N ASN A 484 -28.71 42.50 5.17
CA ASN A 484 -28.22 43.87 5.12
C ASN A 484 -26.68 44.01 4.99
N ILE A 485 -25.93 42.91 4.79
CA ILE A 485 -24.46 42.93 4.67
C ILE A 485 -24.00 43.60 3.37
N THR A 486 -24.74 43.40 2.26
CA THR A 486 -24.23 43.66 0.91
C THR A 486 -25.13 44.56 0.05
N ASN A 487 -26.06 45.31 0.67
CA ASN A 487 -27.06 46.15 -0.03
C ASN A 487 -27.80 45.40 -1.16
N GLY A 488 -28.14 44.13 -0.92
CA GLY A 488 -28.82 43.26 -1.89
C GLY A 488 -27.91 42.61 -2.95
N THR A 489 -26.60 42.89 -2.95
CA THR A 489 -25.64 42.26 -3.87
C THR A 489 -25.40 40.81 -3.45
N VAL A 490 -25.47 39.90 -4.42
CA VAL A 490 -25.40 38.43 -4.23
C VAL A 490 -24.06 37.93 -4.77
N PRO A 491 -23.42 36.92 -4.16
CA PRO A 491 -22.25 36.28 -4.76
C PRO A 491 -22.60 35.66 -6.11
N SER A 492 -21.76 35.91 -7.12
CA SER A 492 -21.89 35.36 -8.48
C SER A 492 -21.09 34.07 -8.68
N LEU A 493 -20.29 33.67 -7.70
CA LEU A 493 -19.52 32.43 -7.65
C LEU A 493 -19.31 32.00 -6.19
N LEU A 494 -19.37 30.70 -5.93
CA LEU A 494 -18.81 30.08 -4.74
C LEU A 494 -17.78 29.02 -5.17
N VAL A 495 -16.61 29.08 -4.56
CA VAL A 495 -15.59 28.02 -4.61
C VAL A 495 -15.48 27.39 -3.22
N ALA A 496 -15.52 26.07 -3.12
CA ALA A 496 -15.43 25.33 -1.86
C ALA A 496 -14.24 24.36 -1.86
N GLN A 497 -13.40 24.44 -0.85
CA GLN A 497 -12.41 23.40 -0.52
C GLN A 497 -12.90 22.68 0.73
N GLU A 498 -13.25 21.41 0.58
CA GLU A 498 -13.86 20.59 1.63
C GLU A 498 -12.85 20.12 2.70
N PRO A 499 -13.33 19.61 3.86
CA PRO A 499 -12.47 19.08 4.90
C PRO A 499 -11.50 18.00 4.39
N PHE A 500 -10.21 18.19 4.64
CA PHE A 500 -9.09 17.37 4.12
C PHE A 500 -8.85 17.37 2.61
N ASP A 501 -9.61 18.12 1.81
CA ASP A 501 -9.33 18.24 0.37
C ASP A 501 -8.15 19.18 0.11
N ASN A 502 -7.41 18.87 -0.96
CA ASN A 502 -6.30 19.68 -1.46
C ASN A 502 -6.70 20.59 -2.64
N ILE A 503 -7.89 20.38 -3.21
CA ILE A 503 -8.43 21.08 -4.38
C ILE A 503 -9.64 21.91 -3.93
N ALA A 504 -9.90 23.03 -4.61
CA ALA A 504 -11.07 23.87 -4.39
C ALA A 504 -11.99 23.80 -5.63
N ASP A 505 -13.23 23.37 -5.45
CA ASP A 505 -14.20 23.18 -6.52
C ASP A 505 -15.05 24.43 -6.75
N ASN A 506 -15.18 24.83 -8.02
CA ASN A 506 -16.16 25.84 -8.44
C ASN A 506 -17.57 25.23 -8.44
N LEU A 507 -18.51 25.88 -7.76
CA LEU A 507 -19.90 25.40 -7.66
C LEU A 507 -20.82 26.16 -8.64
N SER A 508 -21.66 25.40 -9.33
CA SER A 508 -22.76 25.90 -10.17
C SER A 508 -24.13 25.55 -9.56
N ILE A 509 -25.14 26.39 -9.83
CA ILE A 509 -26.55 26.14 -9.51
C ILE A 509 -27.11 25.16 -10.55
N ILE A 510 -27.88 24.14 -10.13
CA ILE A 510 -28.57 23.24 -11.06
C ILE A 510 -29.74 23.96 -11.75
N ASN A 511 -29.87 23.74 -13.06
CA ASN A 511 -30.96 24.24 -13.89
C ASN A 511 -31.85 23.09 -14.39
N ARG A 512 -31.23 22.01 -14.87
CA ARG A 512 -31.92 20.81 -15.37
C ARG A 512 -31.07 19.55 -15.17
N LEU A 513 -31.73 18.40 -15.12
CA LEU A 513 -31.13 17.06 -15.13
C LEU A 513 -31.65 16.31 -16.38
N LEU A 514 -30.77 15.69 -17.15
CA LEU A 514 -31.12 15.05 -18.43
C LEU A 514 -30.59 13.61 -18.48
N LEU A 515 -31.43 12.66 -18.89
CA LEU A 515 -31.01 11.30 -19.25
C LEU A 515 -30.32 11.34 -20.62
N VAL A 516 -29.00 11.14 -20.63
CA VAL A 516 -28.17 11.18 -21.85
C VAL A 516 -27.91 9.78 -22.39
N ARG A 517 -27.97 8.75 -21.54
CA ARG A 517 -28.02 7.34 -21.97
C ARG A 517 -29.11 6.60 -21.16
N PRO A 518 -30.14 6.02 -21.80
CA PRO A 518 -31.11 5.17 -21.11
C PRO A 518 -30.49 3.82 -20.71
N PRO A 519 -31.13 3.04 -19.82
CA PRO A 519 -30.77 1.64 -19.62
C PRO A 519 -31.06 0.82 -20.88
N SER A 520 -30.18 -0.13 -21.24
CA SER A 520 -30.48 -1.12 -22.28
C SER A 520 -29.78 -2.46 -22.05
N ASP A 521 -30.18 -3.47 -22.81
CA ASP A 521 -29.81 -4.88 -22.65
C ASP A 521 -30.08 -5.39 -21.22
N CYS A 522 -31.25 -5.04 -20.70
CA CYS A 522 -31.71 -5.48 -19.38
C CYS A 522 -32.20 -6.94 -19.43
N ARG A 523 -31.81 -7.71 -18.41
CA ARG A 523 -32.30 -9.07 -18.15
C ARG A 523 -32.90 -9.14 -16.75
N GLN A 524 -33.92 -9.96 -16.55
CA GLN A 524 -34.66 -10.05 -15.30
C GLN A 524 -33.73 -10.29 -14.10
N GLN A 525 -33.80 -9.44 -13.08
CA GLN A 525 -32.90 -9.40 -11.91
C GLN A 525 -31.39 -9.20 -12.20
N SER A 526 -30.94 -9.20 -13.45
CA SER A 526 -29.56 -8.89 -13.83
C SER A 526 -29.35 -7.37 -13.89
N PRO A 527 -28.15 -6.87 -13.54
CA PRO A 527 -27.71 -5.57 -14.02
C PRO A 527 -27.86 -5.46 -15.55
N CYS A 528 -28.38 -4.34 -16.03
CA CYS A 528 -28.45 -4.03 -17.46
C CYS A 528 -27.03 -3.79 -18.02
N THR A 529 -26.73 -4.31 -19.21
CA THR A 529 -25.38 -4.18 -19.80
C THR A 529 -25.00 -2.72 -20.01
N PHE A 530 -25.96 -1.89 -20.43
CA PHE A 530 -25.80 -0.43 -20.45
C PHE A 530 -26.54 0.18 -19.27
N GLN A 531 -25.76 0.70 -18.32
CA GLN A 531 -26.26 1.43 -17.16
C GLN A 531 -26.72 2.85 -17.55
N PRO A 532 -27.78 3.40 -16.95
CA PRO A 532 -28.25 4.75 -17.26
C PRO A 532 -27.23 5.83 -16.89
N ILE A 533 -27.17 6.90 -17.69
CA ILE A 533 -26.34 8.08 -17.43
C ILE A 533 -27.23 9.32 -17.48
N LEU A 534 -27.31 10.02 -16.35
CA LEU A 534 -27.91 11.35 -16.27
C LEU A 534 -26.82 12.40 -16.02
N ILE A 535 -26.97 13.55 -16.69
CA ILE A 535 -26.04 14.69 -16.65
C ILE A 535 -26.81 15.93 -16.21
N ALA A 536 -26.26 16.67 -15.25
CA ALA A 536 -26.83 17.92 -14.76
C ALA A 536 -26.19 19.13 -15.43
N TYR A 537 -27.01 20.13 -15.74
CA TYR A 537 -26.60 21.35 -16.42
C TYR A 537 -26.90 22.59 -15.59
N ASP A 538 -26.04 23.60 -15.71
CA ASP A 538 -26.26 24.94 -15.16
C ASP A 538 -27.17 25.80 -16.07
N ILE A 539 -27.36 27.08 -15.69
CA ILE A 539 -28.20 28.03 -16.44
C ILE A 539 -27.56 28.49 -17.76
N GLN A 540 -26.25 28.29 -17.93
CA GLN A 540 -25.52 28.57 -19.17
C GLN A 540 -25.47 27.34 -20.11
N GLY A 541 -25.82 26.16 -19.61
CA GLY A 541 -25.80 24.90 -20.36
C GLY A 541 -24.48 24.11 -20.25
N ASN A 542 -23.60 24.45 -19.30
CA ASN A 542 -22.39 23.65 -19.02
C ASN A 542 -22.75 22.42 -18.17
N VAL A 543 -21.95 21.36 -18.27
CA VAL A 543 -22.06 20.18 -17.40
C VAL A 543 -21.51 20.50 -16.01
N ILE A 544 -22.35 20.38 -14.99
CA ILE A 544 -21.95 20.54 -13.59
C ILE A 544 -21.13 19.31 -13.19
N GLN A 545 -19.85 19.49 -12.86
CA GLN A 545 -18.93 18.38 -12.55
C GLN A 545 -19.21 17.72 -11.20
N LYS A 546 -19.66 18.51 -10.21
CA LYS A 546 -19.88 18.09 -8.81
C LYS A 546 -21.24 18.61 -8.33
N LEU A 547 -22.08 17.70 -7.83
CA LEU A 547 -23.34 18.02 -7.15
C LEU A 547 -23.32 17.39 -5.76
N GLY A 548 -23.39 18.23 -4.74
CA GLY A 548 -23.15 17.87 -3.35
C GLY A 548 -21.67 17.83 -2.97
N SER A 549 -21.46 17.70 -1.66
CA SER A 549 -20.18 17.41 -1.01
C SER A 549 -19.61 16.04 -1.39
N ASN A 550 -18.32 15.81 -1.16
CA ASN A 550 -17.69 14.50 -1.35
C ASN A 550 -18.34 13.37 -0.51
N GLU A 551 -18.67 13.65 0.75
CA GLU A 551 -19.26 12.67 1.69
C GLU A 551 -20.77 12.48 1.45
N GLN A 552 -21.45 13.49 0.92
CA GLN A 552 -22.89 13.47 0.60
C GLN A 552 -23.12 14.06 -0.80
N PRO A 553 -22.77 13.30 -1.87
CA PRO A 553 -23.08 13.68 -3.24
C PRO A 553 -24.58 13.55 -3.49
N TRP A 554 -25.10 14.29 -4.47
CA TRP A 554 -26.51 14.19 -4.84
C TRP A 554 -26.84 12.81 -5.41
N GLN A 555 -28.04 12.31 -5.10
CA GLN A 555 -28.47 10.97 -5.50
C GLN A 555 -29.68 11.01 -6.42
N VAL A 556 -29.65 10.18 -7.47
CA VAL A 556 -30.79 9.97 -8.38
C VAL A 556 -31.35 8.58 -8.12
N LYS A 557 -32.66 8.51 -7.83
CA LYS A 557 -33.43 7.26 -7.73
C LYS A 557 -34.15 6.98 -9.04
N ALA A 558 -33.91 5.79 -9.57
CA ALA A 558 -34.76 5.16 -10.59
C ALA A 558 -35.93 4.43 -9.92
N SER A 559 -37.12 4.53 -10.52
CA SER A 559 -38.34 3.85 -10.07
C SER A 559 -39.25 3.52 -11.24
N LEU A 560 -40.07 2.49 -11.10
CA LEU A 560 -41.08 2.16 -12.12
C LEU A 560 -42.28 3.09 -11.99
N VAL A 561 -42.86 3.52 -13.11
CA VAL A 561 -44.02 4.44 -13.13
C VAL A 561 -45.27 3.79 -12.53
N ASP A 562 -45.48 2.50 -12.75
CA ASP A 562 -46.58 1.71 -12.18
C ASP A 562 -46.34 1.33 -10.71
N ARG A 563 -45.07 1.23 -10.28
CA ARG A 563 -44.64 0.67 -8.99
C ARG A 563 -43.54 1.52 -8.33
N THR A 564 -43.82 2.79 -8.10
CA THR A 564 -42.86 3.78 -7.57
C THR A 564 -42.31 3.46 -6.17
N SER A 565 -43.06 2.69 -5.38
CA SER A 565 -42.68 2.17 -4.05
C SER A 565 -41.73 0.97 -4.10
N LEU A 566 -41.55 0.31 -5.25
CA LEU A 566 -40.63 -0.82 -5.38
C LEU A 566 -39.18 -0.32 -5.35
N SER A 567 -38.35 -0.95 -4.50
CA SER A 567 -36.91 -0.70 -4.49
C SER A 567 -36.22 -1.54 -5.56
N LEU A 568 -35.72 -0.88 -6.61
CA LEU A 568 -34.97 -1.54 -7.68
C LEU A 568 -33.53 -1.82 -7.21
N PRO A 569 -32.97 -3.04 -7.42
CA PRO A 569 -31.58 -3.31 -7.07
C PRO A 569 -30.65 -2.47 -7.96
N GLY A 570 -29.71 -1.75 -7.34
CA GLY A 570 -28.92 -0.72 -8.01
C GLY A 570 -29.71 0.51 -8.47
N GLY A 571 -30.93 0.70 -7.96
CA GLY A 571 -31.86 1.77 -8.33
C GLY A 571 -31.52 3.17 -7.81
N ILE A 572 -30.40 3.36 -7.10
CA ILE A 572 -29.93 4.66 -6.62
C ILE A 572 -28.46 4.81 -7.01
N ALA A 573 -28.09 5.97 -7.57
CA ALA A 573 -26.71 6.31 -7.89
C ALA A 573 -26.34 7.72 -7.40
N ASN A 574 -25.09 7.85 -6.94
CA ASN A 574 -24.46 9.13 -6.62
C ASN A 574 -24.08 9.86 -7.92
N TYR A 575 -24.11 11.19 -7.90
CA TYR A 575 -23.62 12.06 -8.96
C TYR A 575 -22.17 12.49 -8.68
N SER A 576 -21.25 12.23 -9.62
CA SER A 576 -19.85 12.67 -9.54
C SER A 576 -19.20 12.70 -10.93
N ASN A 577 -18.16 13.53 -11.10
CA ASN A 577 -17.42 13.67 -12.36
C ASN A 577 -18.33 13.94 -13.58
N GLY A 578 -19.32 14.82 -13.40
CA GLY A 578 -20.25 15.25 -14.46
C GLY A 578 -21.42 14.32 -14.74
N GLN A 579 -21.61 13.21 -14.02
CA GLN A 579 -22.69 12.25 -14.29
C GLN A 579 -23.11 11.39 -13.09
N THR A 580 -24.26 10.72 -13.19
CA THR A 580 -24.68 9.65 -12.26
C THR A 580 -23.89 8.35 -12.46
N GLN A 581 -23.42 7.75 -11.37
CA GLN A 581 -22.61 6.52 -11.38
C GLN A 581 -23.45 5.26 -11.10
N PHE A 582 -24.37 4.91 -12.01
CA PHE A 582 -25.10 3.63 -11.94
C PHE A 582 -24.18 2.46 -12.35
N SER A 583 -24.11 1.42 -11.52
CA SER A 583 -23.24 0.25 -11.72
C SER A 583 -23.95 -1.10 -11.69
N LEU A 584 -25.08 -1.20 -10.97
CA LEU A 584 -25.84 -2.45 -10.75
C LEU A 584 -27.35 -2.29 -11.01
N PHE A 585 -27.76 -1.22 -11.72
CA PHE A 585 -29.17 -0.98 -12.06
C PHE A 585 -29.76 -2.18 -12.80
N SER A 586 -30.85 -2.70 -12.26
CA SER A 586 -31.52 -3.93 -12.70
C SER A 586 -33.05 -3.80 -12.61
N LEU A 587 -33.76 -4.63 -13.38
CA LEU A 587 -35.22 -4.58 -13.48
C LEU A 587 -35.87 -5.93 -13.10
N PRO A 588 -37.04 -5.94 -12.44
CA PRO A 588 -37.54 -7.10 -11.70
C PRO A 588 -38.23 -8.18 -12.55
N ASP A 589 -38.87 -7.76 -13.65
CA ASP A 589 -39.82 -8.55 -14.44
C ASP A 589 -39.50 -8.51 -15.94
N ILE A 590 -39.98 -9.49 -16.69
CA ILE A 590 -39.81 -9.58 -18.16
C ILE A 590 -40.84 -8.70 -18.87
N GLY A 591 -40.46 -8.11 -20.01
CA GLY A 591 -41.30 -7.24 -20.84
C GLY A 591 -40.87 -5.77 -20.80
N THR A 592 -41.62 -4.91 -21.50
CA THR A 592 -41.37 -3.46 -21.53
C THR A 592 -41.82 -2.80 -20.23
N GLN A 593 -40.90 -2.15 -19.51
CA GLN A 593 -41.19 -1.41 -18.28
C GLN A 593 -40.94 0.09 -18.47
N GLN A 594 -41.74 0.93 -17.80
CA GLN A 594 -41.55 2.39 -17.80
C GLN A 594 -40.72 2.81 -16.59
N VAL A 595 -39.49 3.27 -16.84
CA VAL A 595 -38.56 3.73 -15.81
C VAL A 595 -38.55 5.25 -15.75
N GLN A 596 -38.84 5.80 -14.58
CA GLN A 596 -38.70 7.23 -14.27
C GLN A 596 -37.48 7.47 -13.37
N PHE A 597 -36.79 8.58 -13.60
CA PHE A 597 -35.66 9.02 -12.77
C PHE A 597 -36.03 10.27 -11.99
N THR A 598 -35.72 10.28 -10.70
CA THR A 598 -36.06 11.36 -9.75
C THR A 598 -34.85 11.71 -8.90
N LEU A 599 -34.65 13.00 -8.63
CA LEU A 599 -33.61 13.46 -7.70
C LEU A 599 -34.10 13.22 -6.26
N LEU A 600 -33.28 12.57 -5.42
CA LEU A 600 -33.54 12.47 -3.98
C LEU A 600 -33.20 13.82 -3.31
N GLN A 601 -33.97 14.20 -2.29
CA GLN A 601 -33.80 15.47 -1.59
C GLN A 601 -32.37 15.62 -1.02
N PRO A 602 -31.59 16.63 -1.44
CA PRO A 602 -30.27 16.87 -0.86
C PRO A 602 -30.37 17.25 0.63
N ASN A 603 -29.38 16.85 1.43
CA ASN A 603 -29.35 17.19 2.84
C ASN A 603 -29.23 18.71 3.05
N GLY A 604 -29.94 19.25 4.05
CA GLY A 604 -29.95 20.68 4.38
C GLY A 604 -30.73 21.60 3.42
N VAL A 605 -31.49 21.04 2.47
CA VAL A 605 -32.32 21.77 1.48
C VAL A 605 -33.81 21.61 1.78
N ASN A 606 -34.62 22.63 1.50
CA ASN A 606 -36.07 22.60 1.69
C ASN A 606 -36.74 21.67 0.66
N SER A 607 -37.68 20.82 1.09
CA SER A 607 -38.40 19.90 0.21
C SER A 607 -39.20 20.60 -0.89
N SER A 608 -39.55 21.88 -0.69
CA SER A 608 -40.19 22.71 -1.75
C SER A 608 -39.33 22.86 -3.00
N PHE A 609 -37.99 22.79 -2.90
CA PHE A 609 -37.08 22.93 -4.04
C PHE A 609 -37.46 21.99 -5.21
N LEU A 610 -37.66 20.70 -4.90
CA LEU A 610 -37.98 19.66 -5.87
C LEU A 610 -39.33 19.87 -6.59
N ALA A 611 -40.25 20.62 -5.98
CA ALA A 611 -41.53 20.98 -6.59
C ALA A 611 -41.46 22.26 -7.45
N THR A 612 -40.38 23.04 -7.33
CA THR A 612 -40.22 24.34 -8.01
C THR A 612 -39.26 24.34 -9.19
N VAL A 613 -38.38 23.33 -9.32
CA VAL A 613 -37.37 23.26 -10.39
C VAL A 613 -37.65 22.08 -11.31
N ASN A 614 -37.52 22.32 -12.62
CA ASN A 614 -37.82 21.33 -13.67
C ASN A 614 -36.71 20.26 -13.78
N LEU A 615 -36.65 19.38 -12.77
CA LEU A 615 -35.68 18.27 -12.65
C LEU A 615 -36.31 16.88 -12.90
N THR A 616 -37.61 16.83 -13.23
CA THR A 616 -38.29 15.61 -13.64
C THR A 616 -37.83 15.17 -15.02
N ILE A 617 -37.35 13.93 -15.12
CA ILE A 617 -37.00 13.28 -16.39
C ILE A 617 -38.21 12.50 -16.88
N GLU A 618 -38.51 12.62 -18.18
CA GLU A 618 -39.58 11.86 -18.83
C GLU A 618 -39.36 10.34 -18.69
N PRO A 619 -40.43 9.54 -18.45
CA PRO A 619 -40.33 8.10 -18.41
C PRO A 619 -39.73 7.50 -19.67
N THR A 620 -38.91 6.47 -19.49
CA THR A 620 -38.25 5.73 -20.57
C THR A 620 -38.74 4.29 -20.60
N SER A 621 -39.21 3.85 -21.77
CA SER A 621 -39.45 2.44 -22.09
C SER A 621 -38.14 1.66 -22.07
N VAL A 622 -38.07 0.60 -21.26
CA VAL A 622 -36.92 -0.32 -21.22
C VAL A 622 -37.44 -1.75 -21.36
N ASP A 623 -36.98 -2.46 -22.39
CA ASP A 623 -37.31 -3.87 -22.60
C ASP A 623 -36.42 -4.78 -21.74
N VAL A 624 -37.05 -5.72 -21.04
CA VAL A 624 -36.39 -6.66 -20.15
C VAL A 624 -36.60 -8.09 -20.64
N THR A 625 -35.50 -8.81 -20.83
CA THR A 625 -35.48 -10.20 -21.32
C THR A 625 -35.24 -11.21 -20.18
N GLN A 626 -35.47 -12.50 -20.43
CA GLN A 626 -35.20 -13.54 -19.43
C GLN A 626 -33.68 -13.67 -19.17
N ALA A 627 -33.27 -13.79 -17.91
CA ALA A 627 -31.86 -13.97 -17.56
C ALA A 627 -31.38 -15.41 -17.80
N ILE A 628 -30.27 -15.56 -18.53
CA ILE A 628 -29.54 -16.81 -18.66
C ILE A 628 -28.54 -16.88 -17.50
N LEU A 629 -28.74 -17.81 -16.58
CA LEU A 629 -27.98 -17.86 -15.34
C LEU A 629 -26.78 -18.81 -15.43
N SER A 630 -25.73 -18.45 -14.70
CA SER A 630 -24.56 -19.27 -14.40
C SER A 630 -24.30 -19.20 -12.88
N GLY A 631 -23.23 -19.84 -12.39
CA GLY A 631 -22.96 -19.92 -10.96
C GLY A 631 -21.48 -19.81 -10.64
N GLN A 632 -21.19 -19.22 -9.47
CA GLN A 632 -19.84 -19.10 -8.92
C GLN A 632 -19.83 -19.68 -7.49
N GLN A 633 -18.86 -20.55 -7.19
CA GLN A 633 -18.62 -20.99 -5.80
C GLN A 633 -18.04 -19.83 -4.99
N VAL A 634 -18.62 -19.54 -3.83
CA VAL A 634 -18.24 -18.40 -2.97
C VAL A 634 -17.33 -18.82 -1.82
N ASN A 635 -17.51 -20.02 -1.27
CA ASN A 635 -16.80 -20.46 -0.06
C ASN A 635 -15.65 -21.43 -0.35
N ASN A 636 -14.56 -21.27 0.40
CA ASN A 636 -13.28 -21.94 0.15
C ASN A 636 -13.12 -23.26 0.95
N VAL A 637 -13.87 -24.29 0.55
CA VAL A 637 -13.68 -25.66 1.06
C VAL A 637 -12.57 -26.34 0.27
N TYR A 638 -11.35 -26.37 0.84
CA TYR A 638 -10.18 -27.01 0.21
C TYR A 638 -9.70 -28.28 0.92
N VAL A 639 -9.96 -28.44 2.21
CA VAL A 639 -9.54 -29.61 3.01
C VAL A 639 -10.67 -29.98 3.97
N VAL A 640 -11.02 -31.27 4.01
CA VAL A 640 -11.97 -31.88 4.96
C VAL A 640 -11.44 -33.25 5.40
N ASN A 641 -11.90 -33.73 6.55
CA ASN A 641 -11.63 -35.10 6.99
C ASN A 641 -12.63 -36.10 6.35
N VAL A 642 -12.26 -37.38 6.29
CA VAL A 642 -13.19 -38.46 5.90
C VAL A 642 -14.44 -38.44 6.79
N ASN A 643 -15.60 -38.54 6.14
CA ASN A 643 -16.95 -38.43 6.72
C ASN A 643 -17.25 -37.11 7.46
N GLU A 644 -16.41 -36.08 7.35
CA GLU A 644 -16.72 -34.74 7.87
C GLU A 644 -17.79 -34.05 7.02
N ALA A 645 -18.75 -33.40 7.68
CA ALA A 645 -19.83 -32.67 7.03
C ALA A 645 -19.39 -31.24 6.67
N PHE A 646 -19.41 -30.91 5.39
CA PHE A 646 -19.17 -29.57 4.87
C PHE A 646 -20.39 -29.03 4.11
N SER A 647 -20.31 -27.75 3.74
CA SER A 647 -21.34 -27.04 2.96
C SER A 647 -20.68 -26.29 1.81
N ILE A 648 -21.37 -26.15 0.67
CA ILE A 648 -20.90 -25.32 -0.45
C ILE A 648 -21.97 -24.31 -0.84
N SER A 649 -21.53 -23.06 -1.03
CA SER A 649 -22.37 -21.89 -1.33
C SER A 649 -22.11 -21.40 -2.75
N ILE A 650 -23.17 -21.36 -3.56
CA ILE A 650 -23.14 -20.93 -4.97
C ILE A 650 -23.87 -19.59 -5.09
N MET A 651 -23.26 -18.61 -5.74
CA MET A 651 -23.89 -17.35 -6.12
C MET A 651 -24.40 -17.45 -7.57
N PRO A 652 -25.71 -17.26 -7.82
CA PRO A 652 -26.23 -17.07 -9.17
C PRO A 652 -25.70 -15.78 -9.80
N ILE A 653 -25.17 -15.88 -11.00
CA ILE A 653 -24.68 -14.75 -11.80
C ILE A 653 -25.33 -14.79 -13.19
N ASP A 654 -25.48 -13.64 -13.83
CA ASP A 654 -25.86 -13.57 -15.25
C ASP A 654 -24.72 -14.10 -16.12
N ASN A 655 -25.02 -15.02 -17.04
CA ASN A 655 -24.03 -15.73 -17.85
C ASN A 655 -23.33 -14.81 -18.88
N VAL A 656 -23.94 -13.67 -19.21
CA VAL A 656 -23.42 -12.67 -20.16
C VAL A 656 -22.48 -11.68 -19.46
N THR A 657 -22.98 -10.96 -18.45
CA THR A 657 -22.20 -9.92 -17.73
C THR A 657 -21.26 -10.47 -16.67
N ARG A 658 -21.48 -11.71 -16.21
CA ARG A 658 -20.82 -12.35 -15.04
C ARG A 658 -21.06 -11.64 -13.71
N LEU A 659 -22.03 -10.72 -13.65
CA LEU A 659 -22.43 -10.04 -12.42
C LEU A 659 -23.48 -10.84 -11.65
N ARG A 660 -23.50 -10.69 -10.32
CA ARG A 660 -24.56 -11.21 -9.43
C ARG A 660 -25.92 -10.64 -9.83
N VAL A 661 -26.96 -11.49 -9.83
CA VAL A 661 -28.35 -11.04 -9.94
C VAL A 661 -28.87 -10.48 -8.60
N GLY A 662 -29.69 -9.43 -8.66
CA GLY A 662 -30.13 -8.64 -7.51
C GLY A 662 -30.86 -9.46 -6.45
N GLN A 663 -32.03 -9.99 -6.81
CA GLN A 663 -32.75 -10.97 -5.99
C GLN A 663 -32.48 -12.39 -6.51
N ILE A 664 -32.38 -13.37 -5.61
CA ILE A 664 -32.28 -14.81 -5.96
C ILE A 664 -33.55 -15.61 -5.63
N ARG A 665 -34.63 -14.90 -5.28
CA ARG A 665 -35.99 -15.41 -5.11
C ARG A 665 -36.91 -14.45 -5.86
N TRP A 666 -37.29 -14.78 -7.09
CA TRP A 666 -38.25 -14.02 -7.89
C TRP A 666 -39.20 -14.99 -8.59
N GLY A 667 -40.44 -14.55 -8.86
CA GLY A 667 -41.51 -15.46 -9.26
C GLY A 667 -41.92 -16.45 -8.16
N ASN A 668 -42.89 -17.31 -8.47
CA ASN A 668 -43.47 -18.27 -7.52
C ASN A 668 -42.79 -19.65 -7.60
N TRP A 669 -41.46 -19.69 -7.59
CA TRP A 669 -40.66 -20.92 -7.70
C TRP A 669 -39.54 -21.00 -6.66
N GLN A 670 -38.94 -22.18 -6.50
CA GLN A 670 -37.85 -22.45 -5.55
C GLN A 670 -36.64 -23.11 -6.23
N TRP A 671 -35.46 -22.98 -5.63
CA TRP A 671 -34.22 -23.62 -6.09
C TRP A 671 -34.14 -25.07 -5.63
N LEU A 672 -34.04 -25.99 -6.58
CA LEU A 672 -33.69 -27.39 -6.39
C LEU A 672 -32.19 -27.58 -6.72
N ALA A 673 -31.53 -28.52 -6.04
CA ALA A 673 -30.10 -28.77 -6.21
C ALA A 673 -29.83 -30.27 -6.32
N ASN A 674 -29.20 -30.69 -7.42
CA ASN A 674 -28.55 -31.98 -7.54
C ASN A 674 -27.02 -31.80 -7.45
N VAL A 675 -26.38 -32.74 -6.78
CA VAL A 675 -24.93 -32.78 -6.56
C VAL A 675 -24.45 -34.20 -6.82
N SER A 676 -23.34 -34.35 -7.55
CA SER A 676 -22.68 -35.64 -7.78
C SER A 676 -21.15 -35.48 -7.68
N LEU A 677 -20.41 -36.59 -7.66
CA LEU A 677 -18.96 -36.53 -7.89
C LEU A 677 -18.70 -36.24 -9.37
N TYR A 678 -17.78 -35.33 -9.67
CA TYR A 678 -17.32 -35.05 -11.02
C TYR A 678 -16.39 -36.18 -11.49
N THR A 679 -16.90 -37.10 -12.31
CA THR A 679 -16.15 -38.25 -12.84
C THR A 679 -15.43 -37.91 -14.13
N LEU A 680 -14.11 -38.15 -14.18
CA LEU A 680 -13.35 -38.02 -15.42
C LEU A 680 -13.46 -39.33 -16.24
N PRO A 681 -13.69 -39.31 -17.57
CA PRO A 681 -13.91 -40.51 -18.39
C PRO A 681 -12.81 -41.59 -18.40
N LYS A 682 -11.66 -41.33 -17.77
CA LYS A 682 -10.53 -42.28 -17.64
C LYS A 682 -10.03 -42.48 -16.19
N PHE A 683 -10.64 -41.81 -15.20
CA PHE A 683 -10.22 -41.88 -13.79
C PHE A 683 -11.41 -41.76 -12.84
N ASN A 684 -11.94 -42.91 -12.42
CA ASN A 684 -12.85 -43.00 -11.27
C ASN A 684 -12.02 -43.16 -9.98
N ARG A 685 -12.35 -42.38 -8.96
CA ARG A 685 -11.69 -42.43 -7.63
C ARG A 685 -12.49 -43.36 -6.71
N GLN A 686 -11.81 -44.02 -5.78
CA GLN A 686 -12.48 -44.83 -4.76
C GLN A 686 -13.09 -43.91 -3.70
N GLY A 687 -14.41 -43.72 -3.74
CA GLY A 687 -15.17 -42.93 -2.76
C GLY A 687 -16.56 -42.58 -3.28
N SER A 688 -17.49 -42.27 -2.39
CA SER A 688 -18.82 -41.78 -2.72
C SER A 688 -19.19 -40.51 -1.95
N LEU A 689 -19.96 -39.64 -2.61
CA LEU A 689 -20.57 -38.47 -1.99
C LEU A 689 -21.78 -38.93 -1.15
N ILE A 690 -21.70 -38.76 0.17
CA ILE A 690 -22.82 -38.97 1.07
C ILE A 690 -23.64 -37.67 1.12
N LYS A 691 -24.91 -37.77 0.72
CA LYS A 691 -25.94 -36.76 0.99
C LYS A 691 -26.66 -37.22 2.26
N ASN A 692 -26.38 -36.58 3.39
CA ASN A 692 -27.11 -36.87 4.62
C ASN A 692 -28.58 -36.46 4.49
N ASN A 693 -29.51 -37.14 5.17
CA ASN A 693 -30.95 -36.77 5.16
C ASN A 693 -31.23 -35.33 5.66
N SER A 694 -30.24 -34.71 6.31
CA SER A 694 -30.25 -33.30 6.74
C SER A 694 -29.80 -32.30 5.66
N SER A 695 -29.49 -32.73 4.43
CA SER A 695 -28.96 -31.87 3.35
C SER A 695 -30.01 -30.87 2.85
N ARG A 696 -30.11 -29.73 3.53
CA ARG A 696 -31.02 -28.63 3.20
C ARG A 696 -30.36 -27.67 2.20
N ILE A 697 -31.17 -27.17 1.29
CA ILE A 697 -30.84 -26.03 0.43
C ILE A 697 -31.26 -24.77 1.18
N THR A 698 -30.29 -23.93 1.56
CA THR A 698 -30.54 -22.66 2.23
C THR A 698 -30.29 -21.52 1.24
N VAL A 699 -31.35 -20.79 0.88
CA VAL A 699 -31.30 -19.66 -0.06
C VAL A 699 -31.22 -18.36 0.73
N ASP A 700 -30.03 -17.79 0.86
CA ASP A 700 -29.82 -16.49 1.49
C ASP A 700 -30.02 -15.35 0.48
N SER A 701 -31.15 -14.66 0.58
CA SER A 701 -31.51 -13.52 -0.27
C SER A 701 -30.64 -12.28 -0.05
N THR A 702 -30.00 -12.14 1.11
CA THR A 702 -29.13 -11.00 1.46
C THR A 702 -27.74 -11.23 0.89
N ALA A 703 -27.09 -12.34 1.27
CA ALA A 703 -25.80 -12.75 0.72
C ALA A 703 -25.86 -13.08 -0.78
N GLY A 704 -27.04 -13.41 -1.30
CA GLY A 704 -27.23 -13.80 -2.71
C GLY A 704 -26.68 -15.19 -3.01
N THR A 705 -26.70 -16.09 -2.02
CA THR A 705 -26.12 -17.44 -2.14
C THR A 705 -27.14 -18.55 -1.91
N ILE A 706 -26.91 -19.66 -2.59
CA ILE A 706 -27.64 -20.92 -2.46
C ILE A 706 -26.64 -21.91 -1.85
N THR A 707 -26.85 -22.24 -0.58
CA THR A 707 -25.95 -23.12 0.17
C THR A 707 -26.55 -24.53 0.26
N ILE A 708 -25.79 -25.53 -0.21
CA ILE A 708 -26.09 -26.94 -0.01
C ILE A 708 -25.29 -27.40 1.20
N ALA A 709 -25.99 -27.77 2.28
CA ALA A 709 -25.39 -28.17 3.54
C ALA A 709 -25.26 -29.69 3.71
N SER A 710 -24.43 -30.11 4.67
CA SER A 710 -24.29 -31.50 5.14
C SER A 710 -23.84 -32.53 4.08
N LEU A 711 -22.98 -32.10 3.16
CA LEU A 711 -22.26 -32.97 2.22
C LEU A 711 -21.08 -33.64 2.95
N SER A 712 -20.79 -34.91 2.68
CA SER A 712 -19.54 -35.54 3.13
C SER A 712 -19.02 -36.58 2.13
N ILE A 713 -17.74 -36.94 2.25
CA ILE A 713 -17.08 -37.93 1.37
C ILE A 713 -16.39 -38.98 2.25
N ASN A 714 -16.56 -40.26 1.90
CA ASN A 714 -16.24 -41.40 2.76
C ASN A 714 -14.86 -42.05 2.54
N ALA A 715 -14.02 -41.49 1.67
CA ALA A 715 -12.70 -42.01 1.36
C ALA A 715 -11.73 -40.87 1.02
N THR A 716 -10.43 -41.11 1.23
CA THR A 716 -9.38 -40.10 1.03
C THR A 716 -9.11 -39.77 -0.43
N GLY A 717 -8.44 -38.64 -0.65
CA GLY A 717 -8.00 -38.15 -1.97
C GLY A 717 -8.55 -36.78 -2.33
N MET A 718 -8.14 -36.26 -3.50
CA MET A 718 -8.74 -35.04 -4.08
C MET A 718 -10.06 -35.36 -4.77
N TYR A 719 -11.08 -34.52 -4.62
CA TYR A 719 -12.39 -34.63 -5.26
C TYR A 719 -12.83 -33.29 -5.87
N VAL A 720 -13.74 -33.37 -6.83
CA VAL A 720 -14.51 -32.24 -7.37
C VAL A 720 -15.97 -32.69 -7.40
N LEU A 721 -16.89 -31.80 -7.02
CA LEU A 721 -18.33 -32.04 -7.10
C LEU A 721 -18.88 -31.38 -8.36
N GLN A 722 -19.83 -32.03 -9.03
CA GLN A 722 -20.65 -31.41 -10.05
C GLN A 722 -21.95 -30.93 -9.40
N PHE A 723 -22.22 -29.63 -9.48
CA PHE A 723 -23.48 -29.02 -9.08
C PHE A 723 -24.38 -28.81 -10.28
N GLN A 724 -25.68 -29.04 -10.09
CA GLN A 724 -26.76 -28.66 -10.98
C GLN A 724 -27.88 -28.04 -10.13
N LEU A 725 -28.09 -26.73 -10.25
CA LEU A 725 -29.23 -26.03 -9.65
C LEU A 725 -30.32 -25.87 -10.71
N VAL A 726 -31.58 -26.07 -10.36
CA VAL A 726 -32.74 -25.95 -11.26
C VAL A 726 -33.86 -25.22 -10.53
N SER A 727 -34.55 -24.28 -11.18
CA SER A 727 -35.76 -23.67 -10.62
C SER A 727 -36.93 -24.67 -10.68
N SER A 728 -37.85 -24.63 -9.72
CA SER A 728 -38.95 -25.62 -9.64
C SER A 728 -39.99 -25.52 -10.77
N ASN A 729 -39.88 -24.51 -11.65
CA ASN A 729 -40.62 -24.35 -12.90
C ASN A 729 -39.79 -24.68 -14.16
N ASN A 730 -38.53 -25.13 -14.00
CA ASN A 730 -37.55 -25.45 -15.04
C ASN A 730 -37.09 -24.30 -15.95
N GLU A 731 -37.49 -23.04 -15.68
CA GLU A 731 -37.07 -21.85 -16.45
C GLU A 731 -35.57 -21.53 -16.33
N HIS A 732 -34.91 -21.94 -15.24
CA HIS A 732 -33.51 -21.68 -14.99
C HIS A 732 -32.76 -22.95 -14.59
N THR A 733 -31.59 -23.16 -15.19
CA THR A 733 -30.65 -24.23 -14.84
C THR A 733 -29.23 -23.68 -14.78
N ILE A 734 -28.51 -23.95 -13.69
CA ILE A 734 -27.10 -23.57 -13.47
C ILE A 734 -26.29 -24.85 -13.27
N VAL A 735 -25.19 -24.99 -14.00
CA VAL A 735 -24.28 -26.15 -13.92
C VAL A 735 -22.85 -25.66 -13.69
N LEU A 736 -22.20 -26.10 -12.60
CA LEU A 736 -20.79 -25.78 -12.32
C LEU A 736 -20.06 -26.91 -11.57
N PRO A 737 -18.75 -27.13 -11.84
CA PRO A 737 -17.89 -27.91 -10.96
C PRO A 737 -17.52 -27.10 -9.70
N SER A 738 -17.13 -27.79 -8.63
CA SER A 738 -16.54 -27.18 -7.45
C SER A 738 -15.04 -26.88 -7.62
N ASN A 739 -14.50 -26.09 -6.69
CA ASN A 739 -13.06 -26.12 -6.37
C ASN A 739 -12.63 -27.55 -5.94
N GLY A 740 -11.33 -27.83 -6.03
CA GLY A 740 -10.76 -29.12 -5.59
C GLY A 740 -10.76 -29.26 -4.07
N ILE A 741 -11.33 -30.36 -3.58
CA ILE A 741 -11.47 -30.69 -2.14
C ILE A 741 -10.52 -31.83 -1.80
N LEU A 742 -9.57 -31.63 -0.89
CA LEU A 742 -8.76 -32.68 -0.30
C LEU A 742 -9.51 -33.36 0.85
N VAL A 743 -9.80 -34.65 0.72
CA VAL A 743 -10.33 -35.49 1.79
C VAL A 743 -9.16 -36.27 2.42
N LYS A 744 -8.94 -36.11 3.72
CA LYS A 744 -7.87 -36.77 4.48
C LYS A 744 -8.41 -37.60 5.64
N ASP A 745 -7.68 -38.62 6.08
CA ASP A 745 -8.10 -39.40 7.25
C ASP A 745 -8.06 -38.56 8.54
N ARG A 746 -8.84 -39.00 9.54
CA ARG A 746 -8.81 -38.41 10.88
C ARG A 746 -7.59 -38.92 11.65
N ASN A 747 -6.91 -37.97 12.31
CA ASN A 747 -5.89 -38.14 13.35
C ASN A 747 -4.46 -38.46 12.88
N VAL A 748 -3.50 -37.62 13.30
CA VAL A 748 -2.53 -37.88 14.39
C VAL A 748 -1.78 -36.57 14.64
N ALA A 749 -1.67 -36.14 15.90
CA ALA A 749 -0.80 -35.03 16.29
C ALA A 749 0.59 -35.57 16.64
N LEU A 750 1.62 -35.14 15.90
CA LEU A 750 3.01 -35.44 16.23
C LEU A 750 3.51 -34.40 17.24
N ILE A 751 3.69 -34.82 18.49
CA ILE A 751 4.35 -34.02 19.53
C ILE A 751 5.80 -34.52 19.63
N GLU A 752 6.75 -33.71 19.17
CA GLU A 752 8.18 -34.02 19.20
C GLU A 752 8.82 -33.38 20.45
N ILE A 753 9.13 -34.21 21.45
CA ILE A 753 9.64 -33.76 22.77
C ILE A 753 11.16 -33.91 22.80
N ASN A 754 11.87 -32.79 22.79
CA ASN A 754 13.32 -32.74 22.97
C ASN A 754 13.65 -32.26 24.40
N SER A 755 13.86 -33.19 25.33
CA SER A 755 14.27 -32.89 26.71
C SER A 755 15.33 -33.87 27.22
N GLU A 756 16.49 -33.37 27.61
CA GLU A 756 17.57 -34.15 28.23
C GLU A 756 17.28 -34.36 29.73
N SER A 757 16.35 -35.27 30.05
CA SER A 757 16.02 -35.64 31.44
C SER A 757 16.13 -37.15 31.64
N GLU A 758 16.82 -37.57 32.70
CA GLU A 758 17.24 -38.97 32.93
C GLU A 758 16.11 -39.98 33.26
N ASN A 759 14.84 -39.57 33.24
CA ASN A 759 13.69 -40.45 33.52
C ASN A 759 12.52 -40.26 32.53
N ILE A 760 12.79 -40.58 31.26
CA ILE A 760 11.81 -40.57 30.15
C ILE A 760 10.55 -41.39 30.48
N SER A 761 10.71 -42.53 31.16
CA SER A 761 9.61 -43.41 31.57
C SER A 761 8.60 -42.71 32.49
N THR A 762 9.09 -41.92 33.47
CA THR A 762 8.25 -41.18 34.39
C THR A 762 7.48 -40.07 33.67
N LEU A 763 8.16 -39.28 32.83
CA LEU A 763 7.54 -38.18 32.07
C LEU A 763 6.41 -38.69 31.15
N VAL A 764 6.64 -39.80 30.45
CA VAL A 764 5.61 -40.46 29.62
C VAL A 764 4.45 -40.98 30.47
N SER A 765 4.72 -41.52 31.67
CA SER A 765 3.66 -42.00 32.57
C SER A 765 2.75 -40.86 33.06
N THR A 766 3.30 -39.66 33.31
CA THR A 766 2.51 -38.48 33.67
C THR A 766 1.64 -38.02 32.51
N MET A 767 2.20 -37.85 31.30
CA MET A 767 1.45 -37.43 30.11
C MET A 767 0.34 -38.41 29.68
N LEU A 768 0.46 -39.69 30.04
CA LEU A 768 -0.57 -40.70 29.77
C LEU A 768 -1.60 -40.85 30.90
N SER A 769 -1.36 -40.31 32.10
CA SER A 769 -2.25 -40.44 33.26
C SER A 769 -2.99 -39.15 33.65
N GLU A 770 -2.43 -37.97 33.41
CA GLU A 770 -3.12 -36.70 33.66
C GLU A 770 -4.24 -36.41 32.63
N SER A 771 -5.34 -35.84 33.12
CA SER A 771 -6.42 -35.33 32.27
C SER A 771 -6.00 -34.01 31.64
N ASN A 772 -5.56 -34.06 30.37
CA ASN A 772 -5.15 -32.88 29.60
C ASN A 772 -6.19 -31.73 29.61
N PRO A 773 -5.77 -30.46 29.59
CA PRO A 773 -6.67 -29.30 29.61
C PRO A 773 -7.41 -29.05 28.26
N ILE A 774 -7.32 -29.99 27.31
CA ILE A 774 -8.03 -29.95 26.03
C ILE A 774 -9.03 -31.12 26.02
N PRO A 775 -10.35 -30.84 26.02
CA PRO A 775 -11.37 -31.88 25.89
C PRO A 775 -11.17 -32.74 24.62
N GLU A 776 -11.58 -34.01 24.71
CA GLU A 776 -11.53 -35.01 23.62
C GLU A 776 -10.14 -35.45 23.10
N LEU A 777 -9.03 -34.89 23.60
CA LEU A 777 -7.67 -35.33 23.19
C LEU A 777 -7.25 -36.65 23.87
N ASN A 778 -7.54 -37.78 23.22
CA ASN A 778 -7.11 -39.12 23.70
C ASN A 778 -5.73 -39.52 23.15
N ILE A 779 -4.76 -39.75 24.05
CA ILE A 779 -3.38 -40.13 23.69
C ILE A 779 -3.17 -41.64 23.96
N GLU A 780 -3.03 -42.42 22.87
CA GLU A 780 -2.83 -43.87 22.95
C GLU A 780 -1.35 -44.31 22.83
N LEU A 781 -0.52 -43.50 22.16
CA LEU A 781 0.83 -43.88 21.74
C LEU A 781 1.77 -42.66 21.71
N VAL A 782 2.91 -42.75 22.40
CA VAL A 782 3.98 -41.73 22.44
C VAL A 782 5.28 -42.37 21.95
N ASN A 783 6.10 -41.67 21.17
CA ASN A 783 7.28 -42.25 20.53
C ASN A 783 8.52 -41.37 20.76
N ILE A 784 9.53 -41.90 21.45
CA ILE A 784 10.72 -41.13 21.90
C ILE A 784 11.98 -41.91 21.53
N TYR A 785 12.91 -41.24 20.82
CA TYR A 785 14.14 -41.85 20.26
C TYR A 785 13.93 -43.20 19.54
N GLY A 786 12.78 -43.35 18.87
CA GLY A 786 12.40 -44.59 18.15
C GLY A 786 11.78 -45.69 19.01
N ARG A 787 11.64 -45.50 20.33
CA ARG A 787 10.89 -46.40 21.23
C ARG A 787 9.46 -45.90 21.41
N SER A 788 8.49 -46.78 21.12
CA SER A 788 7.06 -46.50 21.21
C SER A 788 6.47 -47.00 22.52
N TYR A 789 5.81 -46.12 23.26
CA TYR A 789 5.13 -46.35 24.53
C TYR A 789 3.61 -46.28 24.29
N LYS A 790 2.87 -47.25 24.82
CA LYS A 790 1.40 -47.33 24.67
C LYS A 790 0.71 -47.27 26.04
N LYS A 791 -0.47 -46.66 26.08
CA LYS A 791 -1.33 -46.64 27.27
C LYS A 791 -1.98 -48.02 27.48
N SER A 792 -1.55 -48.76 28.50
CA SER A 792 -2.08 -50.09 28.81
C SER A 792 -3.48 -50.00 29.46
N SER A 793 -4.45 -50.73 28.91
CA SER A 793 -5.75 -50.92 29.54
C SER A 793 -5.76 -52.12 30.48
N SER A 794 -6.61 -52.08 31.51
CA SER A 794 -6.76 -53.05 32.62
C SER A 794 -5.64 -53.05 33.68
N THR A 795 -5.90 -53.77 34.78
CA THR A 795 -5.31 -53.56 36.11
C THR A 795 -4.24 -54.59 36.51
N SER A 796 -3.39 -54.17 37.44
CA SER A 796 -2.39 -54.97 38.21
C SER A 796 -1.16 -55.52 37.47
N ASP A 797 -0.05 -55.44 38.20
CA ASP A 797 1.21 -56.20 38.12
C ASP A 797 2.17 -56.08 36.92
N SER A 798 3.23 -55.30 37.17
CA SER A 798 4.60 -55.42 36.64
C SER A 798 4.86 -55.12 35.15
N ILE A 799 5.71 -54.11 34.93
CA ILE A 799 6.42 -53.93 33.65
C ILE A 799 7.40 -55.10 33.49
N LYS A 800 7.37 -55.79 32.34
CA LYS A 800 8.40 -56.76 31.95
C LYS A 800 9.25 -56.19 30.83
N ASP A 801 10.54 -56.03 31.09
CA ASP A 801 11.52 -56.04 30.01
C ASP A 801 11.52 -57.41 29.32
N SER A 802 11.70 -57.41 28.00
CA SER A 802 11.82 -58.61 27.18
C SER A 802 13.09 -58.52 26.33
N ASP A 803 14.23 -58.49 26.99
CA ASP A 803 15.54 -58.48 26.34
C ASP A 803 16.11 -59.91 26.30
N SER A 804 16.15 -60.52 25.11
CA SER A 804 16.71 -61.85 24.89
C SER A 804 17.10 -62.04 23.42
N GLY A 805 18.29 -61.56 23.04
CA GLY A 805 18.85 -61.75 21.69
C GLY A 805 19.81 -62.94 21.61
N ALA A 806 19.84 -63.62 20.46
CA ALA A 806 20.99 -64.40 19.98
C ALA A 806 20.80 -64.89 18.53
N ASN A 807 21.34 -64.17 17.53
CA ASN A 807 22.27 -64.74 16.54
C ASN A 807 22.70 -63.69 15.51
N THR A 808 23.99 -63.36 15.53
CA THR A 808 24.69 -62.61 14.48
C THR A 808 24.95 -63.48 13.25
N GLY A 809 25.02 -62.87 12.07
CA GLY A 809 25.97 -63.34 11.05
C GLY A 809 25.44 -63.99 9.78
N LEU A 810 24.31 -63.55 9.20
CA LEU A 810 24.12 -63.60 7.73
C LEU A 810 23.08 -62.56 7.26
N ASN A 811 23.04 -62.33 5.94
CA ASN A 811 22.01 -61.56 5.20
C ASN A 811 21.96 -60.02 5.30
N VAL A 812 22.91 -59.34 5.96
CA VAL A 812 23.15 -57.89 5.70
C VAL A 812 24.19 -57.76 4.57
N GLY A 813 23.77 -58.09 3.34
CA GLY A 813 24.65 -58.05 2.16
C GLY A 813 23.97 -57.83 0.80
N LEU A 814 22.63 -57.99 0.70
CA LEU A 814 21.93 -57.98 -0.60
C LEU A 814 20.96 -56.81 -0.83
N VAL A 815 20.54 -56.08 0.22
CA VAL A 815 19.45 -55.09 0.13
C VAL A 815 19.94 -53.66 -0.12
N VAL A 816 21.08 -53.27 0.46
CA VAL A 816 21.64 -51.90 0.30
C VAL A 816 22.10 -51.62 -1.14
N GLY A 817 22.58 -52.65 -1.85
CA GLY A 817 23.01 -52.52 -3.25
C GLY A 817 21.86 -52.24 -4.23
N LEU A 818 20.68 -52.82 -4.01
CA LEU A 818 19.54 -52.70 -4.94
C LEU A 818 18.91 -51.29 -4.92
N VAL A 819 18.79 -50.66 -3.75
CA VAL A 819 18.20 -49.32 -3.63
C VAL A 819 19.15 -48.26 -4.21
N GLY A 820 20.46 -48.37 -3.94
CA GLY A 820 21.46 -47.47 -4.53
C GLY A 820 21.55 -47.58 -6.06
N GLY A 821 21.57 -48.82 -6.57
CA GLY A 821 21.63 -49.08 -8.02
C GLY A 821 20.43 -48.52 -8.78
N LEU A 822 19.22 -48.63 -8.23
CA LEU A 822 18.00 -48.10 -8.87
C LEU A 822 18.02 -46.57 -8.99
N VAL A 823 18.45 -45.84 -7.96
CA VAL A 823 18.48 -44.36 -8.00
C VAL A 823 19.52 -43.86 -9.00
N VAL A 824 20.72 -44.44 -9.04
CA VAL A 824 21.76 -44.07 -10.01
C VAL A 824 21.32 -44.45 -11.44
N GLY A 825 20.73 -45.63 -11.63
CA GLY A 825 20.20 -46.07 -12.92
C GLY A 825 19.12 -45.14 -13.46
N LEU A 826 18.19 -44.68 -12.61
CA LEU A 826 17.12 -43.76 -13.01
C LEU A 826 17.68 -42.39 -13.45
N LEU A 827 18.66 -41.85 -12.74
CA LEU A 827 19.30 -40.57 -13.08
C LEU A 827 20.09 -40.64 -14.39
N ILE A 828 20.81 -41.74 -14.63
CA ILE A 828 21.49 -41.98 -15.92
C ILE A 828 20.46 -42.11 -17.05
N LEU A 829 19.36 -42.83 -16.84
CA LEU A 829 18.30 -42.98 -17.84
C LEU A 829 17.67 -41.63 -18.21
N ILE A 830 17.39 -40.76 -17.24
CA ILE A 830 16.87 -39.41 -17.46
C ILE A 830 17.87 -38.56 -18.27
N GLY A 831 19.16 -38.60 -17.91
CA GLY A 831 20.23 -37.90 -18.65
C GLY A 831 20.36 -38.38 -20.10
N VAL A 832 20.29 -39.68 -20.34
CA VAL A 832 20.31 -40.28 -21.69
C VAL A 832 19.06 -39.89 -22.49
N VAL A 833 17.86 -39.91 -21.88
CA VAL A 833 16.62 -39.52 -22.56
C VAL A 833 16.61 -38.03 -22.95
N PHE A 834 17.11 -37.14 -22.08
CA PHE A 834 17.28 -35.73 -22.43
C PHE A 834 18.30 -35.52 -23.55
N SER A 835 19.45 -36.21 -23.47
CA SER A 835 20.50 -36.14 -24.50
C SER A 835 20.00 -36.66 -25.85
N TYR A 836 19.23 -37.75 -25.84
CA TYR A 836 18.63 -38.34 -27.04
C TYR A 836 17.56 -37.43 -27.65
N ARG A 837 16.71 -36.79 -26.84
CA ARG A 837 15.76 -35.76 -27.33
C ARG A 837 16.47 -34.57 -27.95
N ALA A 838 17.53 -34.07 -27.33
CA ALA A 838 18.35 -32.99 -27.89
C ALA A 838 19.01 -33.39 -29.21
N HIS A 839 19.49 -34.64 -29.33
CA HIS A 839 20.06 -35.18 -30.57
C HIS A 839 19.01 -35.32 -31.69
N GLN A 840 17.82 -35.84 -31.38
CA GLN A 840 16.73 -35.98 -32.35
C GLN A 840 16.22 -34.62 -32.85
N LEU A 841 16.09 -33.62 -31.97
CA LEU A 841 15.77 -32.23 -32.37
C LEU A 841 16.86 -31.59 -33.26
N LYS A 842 18.09 -32.09 -33.22
CA LYS A 842 19.19 -31.63 -34.08
C LYS A 842 19.17 -32.31 -35.46
N LEU A 843 18.87 -33.61 -35.52
CA LEU A 843 18.68 -34.36 -36.78
C LEU A 843 17.42 -33.92 -37.56
N ALA A 844 16.34 -33.56 -36.85
CA ALA A 844 15.09 -33.08 -37.44
C ALA A 844 15.19 -31.70 -38.12
N ARG A 845 16.35 -31.03 -38.08
CA ARG A 845 16.63 -29.78 -38.79
C ARG A 845 17.50 -29.94 -40.04
N THR A 846 17.89 -31.18 -40.40
CA THR A 846 18.85 -31.43 -41.49
C THR A 846 18.28 -32.16 -42.72
N HIS A 847 16.98 -32.45 -42.78
CA HIS A 847 16.31 -32.97 -43.96
C HIS A 847 14.91 -32.36 -44.16
N ILE A 848 14.42 -32.42 -45.40
CA ILE A 848 13.12 -31.89 -45.88
C ILE A 848 13.08 -30.35 -45.95
N GLY A 849 13.88 -29.81 -46.88
CA GLY A 849 13.37 -28.81 -47.81
C GLY A 849 13.55 -29.36 -49.24
N ILE A 850 12.47 -29.42 -50.02
CA ILE A 850 12.38 -29.67 -51.48
C ILE A 850 10.89 -29.74 -51.87
N ALA A 851 10.59 -29.47 -53.15
CA ALA A 851 9.29 -29.46 -53.83
C ALA A 851 8.51 -28.13 -53.78
N GLU A 852 8.07 -27.71 -54.97
CA GLU A 852 7.35 -26.48 -55.30
C GLU A 852 5.86 -26.78 -55.57
N ASN A 853 5.08 -25.71 -55.75
CA ASN A 853 3.78 -25.70 -56.45
C ASN A 853 2.62 -26.49 -55.80
N ASP A 854 1.35 -26.27 -56.16
CA ASP A 854 0.80 -25.39 -57.19
C ASP A 854 -0.56 -24.81 -56.75
N GLN A 855 -1.08 -23.81 -57.47
CA GLN A 855 -2.51 -23.44 -57.56
C GLN A 855 -3.27 -23.01 -56.27
N ASP A 856 -4.40 -22.30 -56.32
CA ASP A 856 -4.90 -21.21 -57.18
C ASP A 856 -6.25 -20.75 -56.56
N GLN A 857 -6.60 -19.46 -56.63
CA GLN A 857 -7.99 -18.92 -56.55
C GLN A 857 -8.89 -19.28 -55.31
N LEU A 858 -9.94 -18.55 -54.95
CA LEU A 858 -10.78 -17.61 -55.68
C LEU A 858 -11.54 -16.69 -54.70
N THR A 859 -11.73 -15.39 -55.01
CA THR A 859 -12.80 -14.48 -54.50
C THR A 859 -12.90 -14.23 -52.97
N THR A 860 -13.48 -13.16 -52.40
CA THR A 860 -14.20 -11.92 -52.81
C THR A 860 -14.22 -10.98 -51.57
N VAL A 861 -14.41 -9.66 -51.61
CA VAL A 861 -14.65 -8.69 -52.71
C VAL A 861 -14.04 -7.32 -52.32
N ASP A 862 -14.12 -6.34 -53.22
CA ASP A 862 -13.69 -4.94 -53.12
C ASP A 862 -14.32 -4.18 -51.91
N GLU A 863 -13.86 -3.00 -51.48
CA GLU A 863 -13.93 -1.73 -52.25
C GLU A 863 -12.92 -0.63 -51.83
N ASN A 864 -12.41 0.06 -52.85
CA ASN A 864 -12.24 1.52 -52.99
C ASN A 864 -11.20 2.31 -52.14
N ASP A 865 -10.42 3.25 -52.71
CA ASP A 865 -10.04 3.45 -54.13
C ASP A 865 -8.83 4.43 -54.27
N VAL A 866 -8.26 4.55 -55.49
CA VAL A 866 -7.54 5.71 -56.08
C VAL A 866 -6.33 6.29 -55.29
N SER A 867 -5.04 6.11 -55.67
CA SER A 867 -4.33 6.30 -56.97
C SER A 867 -4.24 7.79 -57.40
N LEU A 868 -3.24 8.36 -58.09
CA LEU A 868 -1.92 8.04 -58.69
C LEU A 868 -1.00 9.28 -58.41
N SER A 869 0.30 9.41 -58.75
CA SER A 869 1.08 8.91 -59.89
C SER A 869 2.59 8.82 -59.61
N THR A 870 3.32 8.22 -60.55
CA THR A 870 4.78 7.95 -60.60
C THR A 870 5.44 8.78 -61.76
N PRO A 871 6.70 8.58 -62.20
CA PRO A 871 7.98 8.21 -61.55
C PRO A 871 9.19 9.10 -61.98
N ASP A 872 10.41 8.71 -61.57
CA ASP A 872 11.56 8.36 -62.46
C ASP A 872 12.89 9.20 -62.43
N ARG A 873 14.01 8.47 -62.65
CA ARG A 873 15.36 8.87 -63.17
C ARG A 873 16.51 9.47 -62.31
N HIS A 874 17.51 8.60 -62.08
CA HIS A 874 18.93 8.69 -62.50
C HIS A 874 19.99 9.62 -61.85
N ALA A 875 21.25 9.16 -62.04
CA ALA A 875 22.50 9.88 -62.26
C ALA A 875 23.35 10.36 -61.05
N SER A 876 24.24 9.46 -60.66
CA SER A 876 25.44 9.60 -59.84
C SER A 876 26.53 10.59 -60.31
N MET A 877 27.26 11.15 -59.33
CA MET A 877 28.73 11.43 -59.35
C MET A 877 29.30 12.58 -60.22
N PRO A 878 30.60 12.99 -60.07
CA PRO A 878 31.59 12.69 -59.00
C PRO A 878 32.46 13.88 -58.49
N SER A 879 33.28 13.62 -57.44
CA SER A 879 34.61 14.23 -57.16
C SER A 879 34.67 15.73 -56.74
N VAL A 880 35.70 16.26 -56.05
CA VAL A 880 37.16 16.23 -56.30
C VAL A 880 37.99 16.49 -55.01
N GLN A 881 38.93 15.56 -54.67
CA GLN A 881 40.29 15.80 -54.07
C GLN A 881 40.41 16.51 -52.68
N ASN A 882 41.52 16.57 -51.92
CA ASN A 882 42.90 15.99 -51.88
C ASN A 882 43.52 16.26 -50.46
N VAL A 883 44.62 15.66 -49.94
CA VAL A 883 45.36 14.40 -50.19
C VAL A 883 46.38 14.14 -49.03
N GLU A 884 46.56 12.87 -48.59
CA GLU A 884 47.80 12.26 -48.00
C GLU A 884 48.54 12.89 -46.77
N SER A 885 49.52 12.26 -46.09
CA SER A 885 49.90 10.84 -45.76
C SER A 885 50.96 10.90 -44.60
N SER A 886 51.60 9.86 -44.04
CA SER A 886 51.97 8.49 -44.47
C SER A 886 52.54 7.64 -43.30
N GLN A 887 52.48 6.29 -43.45
CA GLN A 887 53.37 5.25 -42.86
C GLN A 887 53.40 5.09 -41.30
N VAL A 888 53.80 3.97 -40.68
CA VAL A 888 54.58 2.75 -41.07
C VAL A 888 53.88 1.44 -40.58
N MET A 889 54.13 0.32 -41.25
CA MET A 889 53.85 -1.11 -40.89
C MET A 889 55.13 -1.94 -41.16
N PRO A 890 55.29 -3.29 -40.90
CA PRO A 890 54.33 -4.40 -40.70
C PRO A 890 54.41 -5.03 -39.26
N ILE A 891 54.25 -6.32 -38.85
CA ILE A 891 54.30 -7.71 -39.42
C ILE A 891 53.34 -8.65 -38.64
N CYS A 892 52.86 -9.74 -39.27
CA CYS A 892 52.16 -10.89 -38.66
C CYS A 892 52.91 -12.23 -38.97
N PRO A 893 52.58 -13.36 -38.29
CA PRO A 893 51.61 -14.27 -38.91
C PRO A 893 50.63 -14.99 -37.93
N THR A 894 49.61 -15.64 -38.50
CA THR A 894 48.54 -16.42 -37.83
C THR A 894 48.83 -17.94 -37.89
N PRO A 895 47.96 -18.85 -37.38
CA PRO A 895 46.76 -19.28 -38.14
C PRO A 895 45.48 -19.63 -37.32
N ASN A 896 44.32 -19.33 -37.93
CA ASN A 896 43.05 -20.10 -38.12
C ASN A 896 42.52 -21.04 -37.00
N LEU A 897 41.20 -21.20 -36.77
CA LEU A 897 40.01 -21.29 -37.65
C LEU A 897 38.81 -20.51 -37.01
N VAL A 898 37.86 -19.84 -37.71
CA VAL A 898 36.84 -20.32 -38.69
C VAL A 898 35.84 -21.31 -38.06
N ASP A 899 34.50 -21.13 -38.02
CA ASP A 899 33.54 -20.03 -38.31
C ASP A 899 32.16 -20.41 -37.67
N SER A 900 31.06 -19.63 -37.58
CA SER A 900 30.70 -18.26 -38.00
C SER A 900 29.88 -17.56 -36.85
N GLY A 901 28.78 -16.79 -36.92
CA GLY A 901 27.71 -16.47 -37.91
C GLY A 901 26.37 -17.22 -37.63
N VAL A 902 25.15 -16.70 -37.88
CA VAL A 902 24.61 -15.36 -38.22
C VAL A 902 23.24 -15.18 -37.50
N ARG A 903 22.67 -13.96 -37.54
CA ARG A 903 21.34 -13.49 -37.08
C ARG A 903 20.14 -14.29 -37.71
N ASP A 904 18.84 -14.05 -37.47
CA ASP A 904 18.12 -12.82 -37.08
C ASP A 904 16.64 -13.07 -36.60
N LEU A 905 15.96 -11.99 -36.19
CA LEU A 905 14.49 -11.71 -36.24
C LEU A 905 13.41 -12.57 -35.52
N ASN A 906 12.78 -11.93 -34.51
CA ASN A 906 11.34 -11.66 -34.27
C ASN A 906 10.17 -12.56 -34.78
N LEU A 907 9.17 -12.76 -33.90
CA LEU A 907 7.68 -12.65 -34.03
C LEU A 907 6.97 -13.61 -33.02
N HIS A 908 5.74 -13.43 -32.50
CA HIS A 908 4.95 -12.23 -32.14
C HIS A 908 3.72 -12.64 -31.27
N ASN A 909 3.25 -11.78 -30.35
CA ASN A 909 1.90 -11.69 -29.71
C ASN A 909 1.17 -12.93 -29.12
N PHE A 910 0.59 -12.77 -27.90
CA PHE A 910 -0.89 -12.80 -27.69
C PHE A 910 -1.31 -12.30 -26.27
N LYS A 911 -2.44 -11.57 -26.25
CA LYS A 911 -3.48 -11.21 -25.23
C LYS A 911 -3.52 -11.97 -23.87
N ASN A 912 -4.13 -11.53 -22.74
CA ASN A 912 -5.08 -10.42 -22.39
C ASN A 912 -5.14 -10.27 -20.82
N SER A 913 -5.21 -9.07 -20.19
CA SER A 913 -6.39 -8.25 -19.76
C SER A 913 -7.12 -8.59 -18.42
N ASN A 914 -7.49 -7.54 -17.66
CA ASN A 914 -8.40 -7.46 -16.47
C ASN A 914 -7.82 -7.94 -15.11
N GLN A 915 -7.97 -7.33 -13.92
CA GLN A 915 -8.86 -6.33 -13.25
C GLN A 915 -10.01 -6.87 -12.36
N LEU A 916 -9.84 -6.65 -11.03
CA LEU A 916 -10.84 -6.17 -10.02
C LEU A 916 -12.05 -7.07 -9.62
N PRO A 917 -12.83 -6.77 -8.53
CA PRO A 917 -12.53 -6.05 -7.26
C PRO A 917 -13.02 -6.76 -5.95
N GLN A 918 -12.46 -6.40 -4.79
CA GLN A 918 -12.96 -6.60 -3.40
C GLN A 918 -12.28 -5.57 -2.46
N THR A 919 -12.78 -5.02 -1.34
CA THR A 919 -14.07 -4.99 -0.58
C THR A 919 -14.65 -6.28 0.02
N SER A 920 -15.08 -6.34 1.30
CA SER A 920 -14.96 -5.40 2.45
C SER A 920 -15.48 -6.01 3.78
N GLU A 921 -14.73 -5.90 4.87
CA GLU A 921 -15.14 -6.24 6.26
C GLU A 921 -14.65 -5.10 7.18
N ILE A 922 -15.43 -4.47 8.08
CA ILE A 922 -16.37 -4.94 9.14
C ILE A 922 -15.62 -5.38 10.41
N GLU A 923 -16.01 -4.75 11.53
CA GLU A 923 -15.36 -4.86 12.84
C GLU A 923 -15.71 -6.17 13.56
N LEU A 924 -14.75 -6.74 14.29
CA LEU A 924 -15.01 -7.65 15.39
C LEU A 924 -14.17 -7.24 16.60
N ILE A 925 -14.86 -7.05 17.72
CA ILE A 925 -14.29 -6.70 19.02
C ILE A 925 -14.00 -8.00 19.78
N SER A 926 -12.81 -8.12 20.37
CA SER A 926 -12.51 -9.10 21.41
C SER A 926 -11.83 -8.41 22.60
N PHE A 927 -12.31 -8.71 23.79
CA PHE A 927 -11.63 -8.40 25.05
C PHE A 927 -10.58 -9.49 25.37
N ASP A 928 -9.70 -9.14 26.31
CA ASP A 928 -8.64 -9.95 26.95
C ASP A 928 -7.50 -10.46 26.04
#